data_AF-Q2CHY8-F1
#
_entry.id   AF-Q2CHY8-F1
#
_cell.length_a   1.000
_cell.length_b   1.000
_cell.length_c   1.000
_cell.angle_alpha   90.00
_cell.angle_beta   90.00
_cell.angle_gamma   90.00
#
_symmetry.space_group_name_H-M   'P 1'
#
loop_
_entity.id
_entity.type
_entity.pdbx_description
1 polymer ?
#
loop_
_entity_poly.entity_id
_entity_poly.type
_entity_poly.pdbx_seq_one_letter_code
_entity_poly.pdbx_strand_id
1 'polypeptide(L)'
;MALLFHWLLRIATALVVLGIAAFALAYYFAARSLPDYDRTYEVAGISAPVEIVRDNANVPHIFGARDDDVFFALGYAHAQDRMWQMTMLRRTAQGRLSELFGARTVGIDKLMRRLDLYTLATRSVDAQDRQTTAALEAYAAGVNSWFGEVNAGARGRGAPEMWLFNHAIAPWQPADSIAIVKLMALEMQSHLDIEVLRARASLILEDERVDDLLPSAPGPGVAALPRYGAMMPGNLPTYAEGTRLPDDPLSPINPAPLAGASNAWAAGIARSATGSTLLANDPHLGLSAPSLFYLARLELSSGGVIGGTIPGVPVVLTGRSADLGWGVTSAYADDIDVFVEEVNPDDAREYRTPDGWKRFETRDSIVVVKGGAAQTLRLQWTDNGPVLPPDLFELGTIRPPGHVTSVSWTVLSDDDTSLSAAMALMRAHDVEEALEAGARHVAPAMVLTVADRNRIALKLIGALPARDPDHRTRGRMPSLGYIEENRWQGTFPASDNPVWVDPEGGILGHTNNKIVSSPFPRHVSYHWGDSQRVARWVRLMQSREVHTRESFIEAQLDTVSFTARALLPLIGADLWFTGDAAPEGTPERQRQIALTLLAEWNGEMNEHLPEPLLYAAWVRFLQERLIRDELGPLAREFTHLQPLFIERVFRDLNGASRWCDVIQSAPTETCTDIARQALDDALVWIGETYGSDLQTLRWGDAHEARHDHSVLGEVAVLRWFVNIRQSTSGGDNTLMRGMTLGTGPNPMLNVHAAVYRGVYDFADPDSSVFITSTGQSGHPLSRYYDHLGERWRRGEYIPMSLDPSLARGGAVGVTVLRPAVADAVAAD
;
A
#
# COMPACT_ATOMS: atom_id res chain seq x y z
N MET A 1 16.14 -57.50 22.22
CA MET A 1 16.53 -56.20 22.81
C MET A 1 17.80 -55.63 22.18
N ALA A 2 18.99 -56.24 22.39
CA ALA A 2 20.24 -55.71 21.82
C ALA A 2 20.24 -55.60 20.29
N LEU A 3 19.82 -56.63 19.55
CA LEU A 3 19.76 -56.59 18.08
C LEU A 3 18.86 -55.46 17.56
N LEU A 4 17.68 -55.30 18.17
CA LEU A 4 16.72 -54.24 17.84
C LEU A 4 17.31 -52.85 18.11
N PHE A 5 17.98 -52.67 19.25
CA PHE A 5 18.65 -51.43 19.60
C PHE A 5 19.76 -51.05 18.60
N HIS A 6 20.60 -52.01 18.19
CA HIS A 6 21.64 -51.75 17.19
C HIS A 6 21.05 -51.38 15.82
N TRP A 7 19.94 -51.99 15.41
CA TRP A 7 19.27 -51.61 14.16
C TRP A 7 18.60 -50.24 14.25
N LEU A 8 17.92 -49.93 15.36
CA LEU A 8 17.34 -48.60 15.59
C LEU A 8 18.43 -47.52 15.59
N LEU A 9 19.56 -47.77 16.25
CA LEU A 9 20.69 -46.84 16.25
C LEU A 9 21.28 -46.66 14.84
N ARG A 10 21.47 -47.75 14.07
CA ARG A 10 21.95 -47.67 12.68
C ARG A 10 20.97 -46.91 11.77
N ILE A 11 19.68 -47.17 11.90
CA ILE A 11 18.64 -46.46 11.14
C ILE A 11 18.63 -44.98 11.53
N ALA A 12 18.67 -44.66 12.83
CA ALA A 12 18.73 -43.28 13.30
C ALA A 12 19.99 -42.57 12.79
N THR A 13 21.17 -43.18 12.90
CA THR A 13 22.42 -42.61 12.37
C THR A 13 22.35 -42.44 10.85
N ALA A 14 21.82 -43.43 10.11
CA ALA A 14 21.64 -43.32 8.67
C ALA A 14 20.69 -42.19 8.29
N LEU A 15 19.56 -42.03 9.01
CA LEU A 15 18.61 -40.95 8.80
C LEU A 15 19.22 -39.58 9.12
N VAL A 16 20.04 -39.47 10.16
CA VAL A 16 20.78 -38.24 10.49
C VAL A 16 21.78 -37.89 9.38
N VAL A 17 22.57 -38.86 8.93
CA VAL A 17 23.55 -38.65 7.84
C VAL A 17 22.85 -38.28 6.53
N LEU A 18 21.76 -38.97 6.17
CA LEU A 18 20.95 -38.65 4.99
C LEU A 18 20.30 -37.27 5.13
N GLY A 19 19.83 -36.91 6.32
CA GLY A 19 19.27 -35.59 6.60
C GLY A 19 20.29 -34.47 6.43
N ILE A 20 21.51 -34.64 6.97
CA ILE A 20 22.62 -33.69 6.80
C ILE A 20 23.01 -33.59 5.32
N ALA A 21 23.11 -34.71 4.61
CA ALA A 21 23.44 -34.72 3.18
C ALA A 21 22.35 -34.02 2.34
N ALA A 22 21.06 -34.27 2.62
CA ALA A 22 19.95 -33.61 1.96
C ALA A 22 19.94 -32.10 2.24
N PHE A 23 20.18 -31.70 3.48
CA PHE A 23 20.30 -30.29 3.86
C PHE A 23 21.48 -29.60 3.15
N ALA A 24 22.66 -30.22 3.15
CA ALA A 24 23.83 -29.70 2.48
C ALA A 24 23.60 -29.54 0.96
N LEU A 25 22.91 -30.51 0.34
CA LEU A 25 22.56 -30.45 -1.08
C LEU A 25 21.54 -29.34 -1.37
N ALA A 26 20.50 -29.21 -0.53
CA ALA A 26 19.51 -28.14 -0.65
C ALA A 26 20.15 -26.75 -0.49
N TYR A 27 21.02 -26.60 0.52
CA TYR A 27 21.79 -25.38 0.73
C TYR A 27 22.71 -25.09 -0.46
N TYR A 28 23.44 -26.09 -0.98
CA TYR A 28 24.32 -25.93 -2.14
C TYR A 28 23.56 -25.41 -3.37
N PHE A 29 22.39 -25.97 -3.68
CA PHE A 29 21.59 -25.53 -4.82
C PHE A 29 20.96 -24.15 -4.61
N ALA A 30 20.47 -23.85 -3.40
CA ALA A 30 19.90 -22.55 -3.08
C ALA A 30 20.98 -21.45 -3.02
N ALA A 31 22.17 -21.73 -2.51
CA ALA A 31 23.28 -20.77 -2.47
C ALA A 31 23.81 -20.44 -3.87
N ARG A 32 23.60 -21.31 -4.86
CA ARG A 32 24.06 -21.11 -6.24
C ARG A 32 23.30 -20.01 -6.98
N SER A 33 22.10 -19.64 -6.50
CA SER A 33 21.36 -18.46 -6.99
C SER A 33 21.77 -17.16 -6.32
N LEU A 34 22.69 -17.17 -5.35
CA LEU A 34 23.22 -15.93 -4.77
C LEU A 34 23.99 -15.15 -5.84
N PRO A 35 23.72 -13.85 -6.01
CA PRO A 35 24.49 -13.01 -6.89
C PRO A 35 25.95 -12.89 -6.45
N ASP A 36 26.85 -12.83 -7.43
CA ASP A 36 28.22 -12.37 -7.26
C ASP A 36 28.28 -10.92 -7.74
N TYR A 37 28.42 -10.01 -6.78
CA TYR A 37 28.41 -8.57 -7.02
C TYR A 37 29.78 -8.01 -7.45
N ASP A 38 30.84 -8.83 -7.47
CA ASP A 38 32.18 -8.43 -7.89
C ASP A 38 32.61 -9.20 -9.14
N ARG A 39 31.78 -9.11 -10.19
CA ARG A 39 31.95 -9.89 -11.42
C ARG A 39 31.76 -9.04 -12.67
N THR A 40 32.58 -9.35 -13.68
CA THR A 40 32.40 -8.82 -15.04
C THR A 40 31.51 -9.74 -15.86
N TYR A 41 30.54 -9.18 -16.58
CA TYR A 41 29.67 -9.87 -17.53
C TYR A 41 29.80 -9.23 -18.92
N GLU A 42 29.76 -10.06 -19.95
CA GLU A 42 29.59 -9.58 -21.32
C GLU A 42 28.09 -9.64 -21.65
N VAL A 43 27.52 -8.51 -22.06
CA VAL A 43 26.09 -8.38 -22.29
C VAL A 43 25.83 -7.68 -23.62
N ALA A 44 24.79 -8.11 -24.32
CA ALA A 44 24.28 -7.40 -25.48
C ALA A 44 23.34 -6.26 -25.03
N GLY A 45 23.23 -5.20 -25.83
CA GLY A 45 22.26 -4.11 -25.62
C GLY A 45 22.79 -2.87 -24.92
N ILE A 46 24.05 -2.87 -24.46
CA ILE A 46 24.75 -1.66 -23.99
C ILE A 46 25.77 -1.17 -25.01
N SER A 47 25.97 0.14 -25.06
CA SER A 47 26.87 0.80 -26.03
C SER A 47 28.31 0.96 -25.51
N ALA A 48 28.48 1.02 -24.19
CA ALA A 48 29.75 1.21 -23.51
C ALA A 48 29.76 0.42 -22.18
N PRO A 49 30.92 0.20 -21.56
CA PRO A 49 30.98 -0.44 -20.24
C PRO A 49 30.18 0.34 -19.18
N VAL A 50 29.50 -0.41 -18.31
CA VAL A 50 28.71 0.12 -17.18
C VAL A 50 29.23 -0.48 -15.88
N GLU A 51 29.38 0.34 -14.84
CA GLU A 51 29.73 -0.10 -13.50
C GLU A 51 28.50 -0.06 -12.58
N ILE A 52 28.26 -1.14 -11.84
CA ILE A 52 27.30 -1.21 -10.75
C ILE A 52 28.10 -1.40 -9.47
N VAL A 53 28.38 -0.28 -8.78
CA VAL A 53 29.12 -0.26 -7.52
C VAL A 53 28.14 -0.47 -6.38
N ARG A 54 28.33 -1.50 -5.55
CA ARG A 54 27.45 -1.73 -4.39
C ARG A 54 28.12 -1.25 -3.12
N ASP A 55 27.40 -0.45 -2.35
CA ASP A 55 27.88 0.00 -1.04
C ASP A 55 27.63 -1.04 0.08
N ASN A 56 27.96 -0.68 1.32
CA ASN A 56 27.80 -1.55 2.48
C ASN A 56 26.35 -1.95 2.80
N ALA A 57 25.36 -1.19 2.31
CA ALA A 57 23.94 -1.47 2.41
C ALA A 57 23.40 -2.19 1.15
N ASN A 58 24.30 -2.60 0.24
CA ASN A 58 23.98 -3.24 -1.03
C ASN A 58 23.13 -2.37 -1.98
N VAL A 59 23.17 -1.05 -1.82
CA VAL A 59 22.57 -0.12 -2.75
C VAL A 59 23.44 -0.08 -4.02
N PRO A 60 22.89 -0.34 -5.22
CA PRO A 60 23.62 -0.17 -6.45
C PRO A 60 23.73 1.31 -6.83
N HIS A 61 24.98 1.72 -7.08
CA HIS A 61 25.36 2.99 -7.67
C HIS A 61 25.79 2.71 -9.11
N ILE A 62 24.96 3.14 -10.07
CA ILE A 62 25.08 2.76 -11.47
C ILE A 62 25.70 3.90 -12.27
N PHE A 63 26.80 3.59 -12.96
CA PHE A 63 27.57 4.54 -13.78
C PHE A 63 27.69 4.01 -15.21
N GLY A 64 27.14 4.75 -16.17
CA GLY A 64 27.24 4.45 -17.59
C GLY A 64 27.49 5.72 -18.41
N ALA A 65 27.88 5.55 -19.69
CA ALA A 65 28.13 6.68 -20.58
C ALA A 65 26.86 7.29 -21.18
N ARG A 66 25.76 6.52 -21.20
CA ARG A 66 24.45 6.91 -21.73
C ARG A 66 23.36 6.47 -20.76
N ASP A 67 22.26 7.22 -20.75
CA ASP A 67 21.09 6.90 -19.95
C ASP A 67 20.52 5.52 -20.26
N ASP A 68 20.48 5.13 -21.53
CA ASP A 68 19.99 3.80 -21.95
C ASP A 68 20.83 2.69 -21.26
N ASP A 69 22.15 2.84 -21.20
CA ASP A 69 23.06 1.88 -20.56
C ASP A 69 22.83 1.84 -19.03
N VAL A 70 22.45 2.97 -18.43
CA VAL A 70 22.16 3.10 -16.98
C VAL A 70 20.81 2.44 -16.65
N PHE A 71 19.77 2.66 -17.46
CA PHE A 71 18.49 1.98 -17.29
C PHE A 71 18.59 0.48 -17.54
N PHE A 72 19.42 0.05 -18.51
CA PHE A 72 19.76 -1.35 -18.68
C PHE A 72 20.36 -1.94 -17.40
N ALA A 73 21.37 -1.29 -16.83
CA ALA A 73 22.00 -1.77 -15.61
C ALA A 73 21.05 -1.76 -14.40
N LEU A 74 20.11 -0.82 -14.33
CA LEU A 74 19.07 -0.83 -13.30
C LEU A 74 18.16 -2.06 -13.44
N GLY A 75 17.73 -2.37 -14.67
CA GLY A 75 16.95 -3.58 -14.96
C GLY A 75 17.72 -4.85 -14.61
N TYR A 76 19.02 -4.89 -14.92
CA TYR A 76 19.89 -5.99 -14.54
C TYR A 76 20.02 -6.14 -13.03
N ALA A 77 20.23 -5.05 -12.28
CA ALA A 77 20.36 -5.06 -10.82
C ALA A 77 19.05 -5.47 -10.12
N HIS A 78 17.91 -4.94 -10.57
CA HIS A 78 16.58 -5.33 -10.08
C HIS A 78 16.34 -6.82 -10.32
N ALA A 79 16.59 -7.32 -11.53
CA ALA A 79 16.43 -8.74 -11.83
C ALA A 79 17.41 -9.60 -11.02
N GLN A 80 18.65 -9.14 -10.83
CA GLN A 80 19.66 -9.83 -10.01
C GLN A 80 19.21 -10.02 -8.56
N ASP A 81 18.57 -9.03 -7.96
CA ASP A 81 18.20 -9.06 -6.53
C ASP A 81 16.77 -9.51 -6.26
N ARG A 82 15.85 -9.23 -7.18
CA ARG A 82 14.40 -9.25 -6.97
C ARG A 82 13.63 -10.03 -8.04
N MET A 83 14.32 -10.93 -8.76
CA MET A 83 13.75 -11.78 -9.82
C MET A 83 12.37 -12.39 -9.49
N TRP A 84 12.23 -12.99 -8.30
CA TRP A 84 10.99 -13.62 -7.87
C TRP A 84 9.86 -12.61 -7.68
N GLN A 85 10.14 -11.53 -6.94
CA GLN A 85 9.18 -10.44 -6.70
C GLN A 85 8.68 -9.84 -8.01
N MET A 86 9.59 -9.51 -8.94
CA MET A 86 9.25 -8.99 -10.27
C MET A 86 8.37 -9.97 -11.06
N THR A 87 8.68 -11.27 -10.97
CA THR A 87 7.90 -12.32 -11.66
C THR A 87 6.49 -12.44 -11.08
N MET A 88 6.33 -12.33 -9.75
CA MET A 88 5.01 -12.36 -9.10
C MET A 88 4.19 -11.13 -9.47
N LEU A 89 4.74 -9.91 -9.35
CA LEU A 89 4.06 -8.66 -9.71
C LEU A 89 3.56 -8.69 -11.17
N ARG A 90 4.42 -9.09 -12.11
CA ARG A 90 4.04 -9.24 -13.52
C ARG A 90 2.94 -10.29 -13.72
N ARG A 91 3.02 -11.44 -13.07
CA ARG A 91 2.00 -12.50 -13.21
C ARG A 91 0.66 -12.11 -12.59
N THR A 92 0.67 -11.35 -11.49
CA THR A 92 -0.53 -10.77 -10.92
C THR A 92 -1.16 -9.79 -11.91
N ALA A 93 -0.41 -8.82 -12.43
CA ALA A 93 -0.90 -7.86 -13.41
C ALA A 93 -1.45 -8.55 -14.69
N GLN A 94 -0.80 -9.63 -15.13
CA GLN A 94 -1.24 -10.43 -16.29
C GLN A 94 -2.46 -11.32 -16.00
N GLY A 95 -2.86 -11.55 -14.75
CA GLY A 95 -3.85 -12.58 -14.39
C GLY A 95 -3.39 -13.98 -14.79
N ARG A 96 -2.19 -14.37 -14.34
CA ARG A 96 -1.50 -15.64 -14.66
C ARG A 96 -0.88 -16.35 -13.44
N LEU A 97 -1.39 -16.07 -12.23
CA LEU A 97 -0.92 -16.74 -11.01
C LEU A 97 -1.36 -18.21 -10.97
N SER A 98 -2.52 -18.55 -11.54
CA SER A 98 -3.10 -19.91 -11.51
C SER A 98 -2.27 -20.92 -12.30
N GLU A 99 -1.43 -20.45 -13.22
CA GLU A 99 -0.42 -21.27 -13.90
C GLU A 99 0.60 -21.86 -12.91
N LEU A 100 0.82 -21.20 -11.76
CA LEU A 100 1.76 -21.61 -10.72
C LEU A 100 1.06 -22.23 -9.51
N PHE A 101 -0.04 -21.62 -9.07
CA PHE A 101 -0.71 -21.94 -7.81
C PHE A 101 -2.04 -22.69 -7.96
N GLY A 102 -2.45 -22.98 -9.20
CA GLY A 102 -3.65 -23.77 -9.48
C GLY A 102 -4.93 -23.06 -9.05
N ALA A 103 -5.88 -23.80 -8.49
CA ALA A 103 -7.21 -23.29 -8.14
C ALA A 103 -7.19 -22.14 -7.11
N ARG A 104 -6.15 -22.08 -6.25
CA ARG A 104 -5.98 -21.06 -5.20
C ARG A 104 -6.09 -19.63 -5.73
N THR A 105 -5.51 -19.35 -6.89
CA THR A 105 -5.40 -17.98 -7.42
C THR A 105 -6.31 -17.71 -8.63
N VAL A 106 -7.27 -18.60 -8.92
CA VAL A 106 -8.18 -18.44 -10.06
C VAL A 106 -9.08 -17.22 -9.91
N GLY A 107 -9.53 -16.92 -8.69
CA GLY A 107 -10.33 -15.72 -8.42
C GLY A 107 -9.56 -14.44 -8.74
N ILE A 108 -8.29 -14.38 -8.33
CA ILE A 108 -7.38 -13.26 -8.62
C ILE A 108 -7.18 -13.12 -10.12
N ASP A 109 -6.86 -14.21 -10.83
CA ASP A 109 -6.66 -14.15 -12.28
C ASP A 109 -7.94 -13.68 -13.00
N LYS A 110 -9.11 -14.16 -12.60
CA LYS A 110 -10.40 -13.72 -13.15
C LYS A 110 -10.62 -12.21 -13.00
N LEU A 111 -10.31 -11.66 -11.83
CA LEU A 111 -10.38 -10.21 -11.58
C LEU A 111 -9.44 -9.45 -12.52
N MET A 112 -8.16 -9.83 -12.54
CA MET A 112 -7.14 -9.14 -13.32
C MET A 112 -7.42 -9.21 -14.83
N ARG A 113 -7.98 -10.32 -15.32
CA ARG A 113 -8.44 -10.44 -16.72
C ARG A 113 -9.64 -9.56 -17.04
N ARG A 114 -10.51 -9.26 -16.06
CA ARG A 114 -11.69 -8.41 -16.25
C ARG A 114 -11.35 -6.92 -16.24
N LEU A 115 -10.48 -6.49 -15.33
CA LEU A 115 -9.95 -5.12 -15.34
C LEU A 115 -9.09 -4.85 -16.58
N ASP A 116 -8.50 -5.90 -17.16
CA ASP A 116 -7.69 -5.84 -18.39
C ASP A 116 -6.46 -4.91 -18.32
N LEU A 117 -5.96 -4.66 -17.10
CA LEU A 117 -4.87 -3.71 -16.84
C LEU A 117 -3.63 -3.98 -17.69
N TYR A 118 -3.31 -5.26 -17.97
CA TYR A 118 -2.14 -5.61 -18.77
C TYR A 118 -2.29 -5.23 -20.26
N THR A 119 -3.48 -5.41 -20.84
CA THR A 119 -3.73 -5.00 -22.23
C THR A 119 -3.67 -3.48 -22.34
N LEU A 120 -4.25 -2.78 -21.38
CA LEU A 120 -4.22 -1.32 -21.31
C LEU A 120 -2.79 -0.81 -21.12
N ALA A 121 -2.00 -1.43 -20.24
CA ALA A 121 -0.56 -1.14 -20.09
C ALA A 121 0.23 -1.37 -21.40
N THR A 122 -0.12 -2.39 -22.18
CA THR A 122 0.52 -2.66 -23.48
C THR A 122 0.24 -1.54 -24.47
N ARG A 123 -1.00 -1.03 -24.50
CA ARG A 123 -1.38 0.10 -25.36
C ARG A 123 -0.74 1.41 -24.91
N SER A 124 -0.60 1.63 -23.59
CA SER A 124 0.02 2.83 -23.04
C SER A 124 1.52 2.94 -23.31
N VAL A 125 2.17 1.91 -23.85
CA VAL A 125 3.56 2.04 -24.36
C VAL A 125 3.62 3.09 -25.48
N ASP A 126 2.62 3.12 -26.37
CA ASP A 126 2.57 4.06 -27.49
C ASP A 126 2.25 5.50 -27.05
N ALA A 127 1.68 5.66 -25.84
CA ALA A 127 1.43 6.96 -25.22
C ALA A 127 2.69 7.60 -24.62
N GLN A 128 3.74 6.82 -24.36
CA GLN A 128 4.96 7.34 -23.74
C GLN A 128 5.74 8.22 -24.71
N ASP A 129 6.43 9.22 -24.15
CA ASP A 129 7.41 9.97 -24.94
C ASP A 129 8.62 9.10 -25.31
N ARG A 130 9.31 9.49 -26.40
CA ARG A 130 10.42 8.72 -26.97
C ARG A 130 11.51 8.38 -25.95
N GLN A 131 11.78 9.30 -25.03
CA GLN A 131 12.81 9.12 -24.01
C GLN A 131 12.40 8.05 -23.00
N THR A 132 11.14 8.06 -22.57
CA THR A 132 10.57 7.07 -21.67
C THR A 132 10.49 5.70 -22.34
N THR A 133 10.09 5.62 -23.61
CA THR A 133 10.09 4.37 -24.37
C THR A 133 11.49 3.77 -24.45
N ALA A 134 12.52 4.58 -24.77
CA ALA A 134 13.90 4.12 -24.82
C ALA A 134 14.39 3.59 -23.45
N ALA A 135 14.06 4.29 -22.36
CA ALA A 135 14.38 3.84 -21.01
C ALA A 135 13.69 2.52 -20.64
N LEU A 136 12.41 2.35 -21.01
CA LEU A 136 11.65 1.11 -20.80
C LEU A 136 12.24 -0.06 -21.59
N GLU A 137 12.60 0.16 -22.84
CA GLU A 137 13.23 -0.85 -23.70
C GLU A 137 14.61 -1.26 -23.15
N ALA A 138 15.45 -0.30 -22.78
CA ALA A 138 16.76 -0.57 -22.22
C ALA A 138 16.67 -1.30 -20.88
N TYR A 139 15.77 -0.86 -19.99
CA TYR A 139 15.48 -1.55 -18.73
C TYR A 139 15.03 -3.00 -18.97
N ALA A 140 14.09 -3.22 -19.89
CA ALA A 140 13.62 -4.56 -20.25
C ALA A 140 14.76 -5.44 -20.78
N ALA A 141 15.63 -4.89 -21.64
CA ALA A 141 16.81 -5.59 -22.14
C ALA A 141 17.77 -5.98 -20.99
N GLY A 142 17.96 -5.11 -20.00
CA GLY A 142 18.76 -5.39 -18.81
C GLY A 142 18.21 -6.54 -17.96
N VAL A 143 16.90 -6.52 -17.69
CA VAL A 143 16.19 -7.62 -17.01
C VAL A 143 16.37 -8.93 -17.78
N ASN A 144 16.19 -8.88 -19.10
CA ASN A 144 16.30 -10.04 -19.99
C ASN A 144 17.72 -10.59 -20.07
N SER A 145 18.73 -9.74 -19.99
CA SER A 145 20.13 -10.15 -19.92
C SER A 145 20.38 -11.01 -18.68
N TRP A 146 19.91 -10.59 -17.51
CA TRP A 146 20.00 -11.41 -16.30
C TRP A 146 19.21 -12.72 -16.41
N PHE A 147 18.01 -12.70 -17.00
CA PHE A 147 17.25 -13.93 -17.23
C PHE A 147 18.02 -14.90 -18.15
N GLY A 148 18.75 -14.39 -19.15
CA GLY A 148 19.66 -15.16 -20.00
C GLY A 148 20.76 -15.86 -19.18
N GLU A 149 21.45 -15.12 -18.31
CA GLU A 149 22.47 -15.65 -17.41
C GLU A 149 21.94 -16.78 -16.50
N VAL A 150 20.72 -16.62 -16.00
CA VAL A 150 20.04 -17.64 -15.19
C VAL A 150 19.70 -18.88 -16.01
N ASN A 151 19.14 -18.69 -17.21
CA ASN A 151 18.70 -19.77 -18.10
C ASN A 151 19.86 -20.60 -18.67
N ALA A 152 21.06 -20.01 -18.82
CA ALA A 152 22.28 -20.73 -19.18
C ALA A 152 22.73 -21.77 -18.11
N GLY A 153 22.00 -21.88 -16.99
CA GLY A 153 22.21 -22.91 -15.97
C GLY A 153 23.32 -22.58 -14.97
N ALA A 154 23.94 -21.41 -15.08
CA ALA A 154 25.04 -21.00 -14.20
C ALA A 154 24.58 -20.78 -12.75
N ARG A 155 23.34 -20.33 -12.52
CA ARG A 155 22.85 -19.74 -11.26
C ARG A 155 21.64 -20.42 -10.60
N GLY A 156 21.45 -21.73 -10.77
CA GLY A 156 20.45 -22.47 -9.98
C GLY A 156 19.02 -21.92 -10.03
N ARG A 157 18.58 -21.45 -11.22
CA ARG A 157 17.26 -20.85 -11.51
C ARG A 157 17.00 -19.43 -10.98
N GLY A 158 18.03 -18.73 -10.48
CA GLY A 158 17.99 -17.28 -10.22
C GLY A 158 17.25 -16.85 -8.94
N ALA A 159 16.37 -17.70 -8.40
CA ALA A 159 15.75 -17.49 -7.10
C ALA A 159 15.40 -18.84 -6.44
N PRO A 160 15.52 -19.00 -5.10
CA PRO A 160 15.21 -20.26 -4.41
C PRO A 160 13.79 -20.79 -4.66
N GLU A 161 12.81 -19.90 -4.81
CA GLU A 161 11.41 -20.21 -5.04
C GLU A 161 11.21 -20.98 -6.36
N MET A 162 12.08 -20.77 -7.36
CA MET A 162 12.03 -21.44 -8.67
C MET A 162 12.36 -22.94 -8.61
N TRP A 163 12.90 -23.43 -7.48
CA TRP A 163 13.02 -24.87 -7.23
C TRP A 163 11.68 -25.52 -6.87
N LEU A 164 10.79 -24.77 -6.20
CA LEU A 164 9.44 -25.22 -5.85
C LEU A 164 8.44 -24.94 -6.99
N PHE A 165 8.62 -23.81 -7.68
CA PHE A 165 7.72 -23.32 -8.73
C PHE A 165 8.45 -23.18 -10.07
N ASN A 166 8.92 -24.31 -10.61
CA ASN A 166 9.65 -24.34 -11.87
C ASN A 166 8.76 -23.94 -13.06
N HIS A 167 9.09 -22.83 -13.72
CA HIS A 167 8.37 -22.36 -14.91
C HIS A 167 9.28 -21.58 -15.85
N ALA A 168 8.92 -21.54 -17.13
CA ALA A 168 9.60 -20.71 -18.10
C ALA A 168 9.27 -19.23 -17.86
N ILE A 169 10.30 -18.39 -17.83
CA ILE A 169 10.18 -16.95 -17.63
C ILE A 169 10.18 -16.29 -18.99
N ALA A 170 9.05 -15.68 -19.36
CA ALA A 170 8.98 -14.90 -20.59
C ALA A 170 9.86 -13.65 -20.48
N PRO A 171 10.45 -13.18 -21.60
CA PRO A 171 11.17 -11.91 -21.61
C PRO A 171 10.33 -10.77 -21.04
N TRP A 172 10.95 -9.92 -20.24
CA TRP A 172 10.40 -8.64 -19.81
C TRP A 172 10.14 -7.75 -21.02
N GLN A 173 9.03 -7.02 -21.01
CA GLN A 173 8.63 -6.05 -22.02
C GLN A 173 8.39 -4.67 -21.39
N PRO A 174 8.49 -3.55 -22.14
CA PRO A 174 8.12 -2.22 -21.66
C PRO A 174 6.76 -2.17 -20.94
N ALA A 175 5.77 -2.87 -21.49
CA ALA A 175 4.43 -2.98 -20.92
C ALA A 175 4.41 -3.59 -19.51
N ASP A 176 5.34 -4.47 -19.17
CA ASP A 176 5.39 -5.09 -17.84
C ASP A 176 5.68 -4.04 -16.75
N SER A 177 6.49 -3.02 -17.06
CA SER A 177 6.78 -1.91 -16.14
C SER A 177 5.58 -0.99 -15.93
N ILE A 178 4.86 -0.65 -17.00
CA ILE A 178 3.60 0.12 -16.91
C ILE A 178 2.54 -0.67 -16.14
N ALA A 179 2.45 -1.99 -16.38
CA ALA A 179 1.48 -2.85 -15.71
C ALA A 179 1.71 -2.92 -14.20
N ILE A 180 2.96 -2.81 -13.72
CA ILE A 180 3.26 -2.71 -12.28
C ILE A 180 2.76 -1.37 -11.70
N VAL A 181 2.88 -0.26 -12.42
CA VAL A 181 2.30 1.03 -11.98
C VAL A 181 0.79 0.96 -11.89
N LYS A 182 0.12 0.33 -12.86
CA LYS A 182 -1.34 0.10 -12.81
C LYS A 182 -1.73 -0.88 -11.68
N LEU A 183 -0.89 -1.87 -11.38
CA LEU A 183 -1.10 -2.76 -10.23
C LEU A 183 -0.98 -2.01 -8.91
N MET A 184 0.01 -1.11 -8.78
CA MET A 184 0.15 -0.23 -7.61
C MET A 184 -1.10 0.64 -7.42
N ALA A 185 -1.68 1.19 -8.49
CA ALA A 185 -2.95 1.91 -8.40
C ALA A 185 -4.09 1.02 -7.87
N LEU A 186 -4.14 -0.26 -8.28
CA LEU A 186 -5.13 -1.22 -7.78
C LEU A 186 -4.94 -1.56 -6.30
N GLU A 187 -3.71 -1.62 -5.81
CA GLU A 187 -3.42 -1.85 -4.40
C GLU A 187 -3.74 -0.63 -3.52
N MET A 188 -3.79 0.57 -4.10
CA MET A 188 -4.00 1.84 -3.41
C MET A 188 -5.44 2.36 -3.45
N GLN A 189 -6.31 1.76 -4.26
CA GLN A 189 -7.72 2.17 -4.30
C GLN A 189 -8.45 1.78 -3.02
N SER A 190 -9.37 2.65 -2.57
CA SER A 190 -10.31 2.35 -1.47
C SER A 190 -11.75 2.72 -1.79
N HIS A 191 -11.97 3.63 -2.75
CA HIS A 191 -13.28 4.23 -3.01
C HIS A 191 -14.33 3.23 -3.46
N LEU A 192 -13.97 2.20 -4.23
CA LEU A 192 -14.90 1.15 -4.64
C LEU A 192 -15.47 0.42 -3.41
N ASP A 193 -14.61 -0.04 -2.51
CA ASP A 193 -15.02 -0.69 -1.25
C ASP A 193 -15.90 0.25 -0.40
N ILE A 194 -15.55 1.54 -0.34
CA ILE A 194 -16.28 2.54 0.44
C ILE A 194 -17.67 2.83 -0.14
N GLU A 195 -17.79 2.95 -1.46
CA GLU A 195 -19.06 3.12 -2.17
C GLU A 195 -19.99 1.93 -1.89
N VAL A 196 -19.47 0.70 -2.03
CA VAL A 196 -20.24 -0.52 -1.78
C VAL A 196 -20.62 -0.62 -0.30
N LEU A 197 -19.68 -0.35 0.62
CA LEU A 197 -19.96 -0.36 2.06
C LEU A 197 -21.03 0.68 2.44
N ARG A 198 -20.96 1.90 1.89
CA ARG A 198 -21.97 2.94 2.13
C ARG A 198 -23.33 2.51 1.58
N ALA A 199 -23.38 1.94 0.38
CA ALA A 199 -24.62 1.43 -0.20
C ALA A 199 -25.23 0.33 0.69
N ARG A 200 -24.43 -0.66 1.14
CA ARG A 200 -24.86 -1.71 2.08
C ARG A 200 -25.36 -1.12 3.41
N ALA A 201 -24.66 -0.14 3.98
CA ALA A 201 -25.08 0.52 5.21
C ALA A 201 -26.43 1.24 5.03
N SER A 202 -26.65 1.92 3.91
CA SER A 202 -27.91 2.65 3.63
C SER A 202 -29.12 1.75 3.37
N LEU A 203 -28.90 0.47 3.06
CA LEU A 203 -29.96 -0.54 2.96
C LEU A 203 -30.49 -0.97 4.34
N ILE A 204 -29.71 -0.76 5.40
CA ILE A 204 -30.02 -1.19 6.78
C ILE A 204 -30.38 0.03 7.66
N LEU A 205 -29.66 1.13 7.49
CA LEU A 205 -29.75 2.32 8.33
C LEU A 205 -30.54 3.45 7.67
N GLU A 206 -31.10 4.33 8.51
CA GLU A 206 -31.56 5.66 8.09
C GLU A 206 -30.38 6.60 7.80
N ASP A 207 -30.61 7.64 6.97
CA ASP A 207 -29.57 8.51 6.43
C ASP A 207 -28.71 9.18 7.52
N GLU A 208 -29.34 9.65 8.60
CA GLU A 208 -28.62 10.28 9.72
C GLU A 208 -27.64 9.33 10.40
N ARG A 209 -27.97 8.03 10.48
CA ARG A 209 -27.08 7.01 11.05
C ARG A 209 -25.97 6.63 10.07
N VAL A 210 -26.24 6.56 8.77
CA VAL A 210 -25.19 6.36 7.76
C VAL A 210 -24.15 7.48 7.84
N ASP A 211 -24.58 8.73 7.99
CA ASP A 211 -23.69 9.88 8.07
C ASP A 211 -22.95 10.00 9.43
N ASP A 212 -23.47 9.41 10.50
CA ASP A 212 -22.70 9.26 11.74
C ASP A 212 -21.56 8.26 11.60
N LEU A 213 -21.86 7.08 11.04
CA LEU A 213 -20.96 5.94 10.95
C LEU A 213 -19.88 6.13 9.88
N LEU A 214 -20.26 6.72 8.74
CA LEU A 214 -19.36 7.00 7.61
C LEU A 214 -19.31 8.52 7.34
N PRO A 215 -18.87 9.35 8.30
CA PRO A 215 -18.90 10.79 8.14
C PRO A 215 -17.95 11.24 7.04
N SER A 216 -18.29 12.33 6.35
CA SER A 216 -17.32 12.99 5.47
C SER A 216 -16.16 13.56 6.30
N ALA A 217 -14.96 13.63 5.70
CA ALA A 217 -13.86 14.34 6.35
C ALA A 217 -14.30 15.78 6.71
N PRO A 218 -13.98 16.29 7.91
CA PRO A 218 -14.51 17.55 8.43
C PRO A 218 -14.49 18.72 7.42
N GLY A 219 -15.56 19.50 7.37
CA GLY A 219 -15.78 20.56 6.38
C GLY A 219 -17.26 20.94 6.23
N PRO A 220 -17.61 21.83 5.28
CA PRO A 220 -19.00 22.23 5.08
C PRO A 220 -19.89 21.00 4.82
N GLY A 221 -21.01 20.91 5.54
CA GLY A 221 -21.93 19.79 5.47
C GLY A 221 -22.61 19.69 4.10
N VAL A 222 -22.83 18.46 3.64
CA VAL A 222 -23.60 18.16 2.42
C VAL A 222 -25.04 17.90 2.82
N ALA A 223 -26.01 18.43 2.06
CA ALA A 223 -27.43 18.09 2.22
C ALA A 223 -27.65 16.58 1.97
N ALA A 224 -28.68 16.01 2.62
CA ALA A 224 -28.98 14.57 2.59
C ALA A 224 -28.94 13.98 1.16
N LEU A 225 -28.27 12.83 1.00
CA LEU A 225 -28.32 12.04 -0.22
C LEU A 225 -29.58 11.17 -0.22
N PRO A 226 -30.13 10.81 -1.40
CA PRO A 226 -31.19 9.80 -1.46
C PRO A 226 -30.68 8.43 -1.00
N ARG A 227 -31.53 7.66 -0.29
CA ARG A 227 -31.27 6.27 0.09
C ARG A 227 -31.00 5.39 -1.14
N TYR A 228 -29.99 4.51 -1.05
CA TYR A 228 -29.61 3.62 -2.16
C TYR A 228 -30.78 2.77 -2.69
N GLY A 229 -31.54 2.14 -1.79
CA GLY A 229 -32.69 1.32 -2.15
C GLY A 229 -33.84 2.08 -2.81
N ALA A 230 -33.93 3.40 -2.63
CA ALA A 230 -34.92 4.24 -3.31
C ALA A 230 -34.50 4.60 -4.75
N MET A 231 -33.21 4.50 -5.07
CA MET A 231 -32.67 4.79 -6.41
C MET A 231 -32.59 3.56 -7.31
N MET A 232 -32.43 2.37 -6.72
CA MET A 232 -32.24 1.13 -7.47
C MET A 232 -33.58 0.45 -7.80
N PRO A 233 -33.75 -0.08 -9.02
CA PRO A 233 -34.96 -0.79 -9.40
C PRO A 233 -35.05 -2.18 -8.71
N GLY A 234 -36.26 -2.59 -8.38
CA GLY A 234 -36.54 -3.92 -7.82
C GLY A 234 -36.30 -4.04 -6.31
N ASN A 235 -36.52 -5.25 -5.77
CA ASN A 235 -36.29 -5.52 -4.36
C ASN A 235 -34.83 -5.92 -4.15
N LEU A 236 -34.05 -5.02 -3.55
CA LEU A 236 -32.70 -5.34 -3.07
C LEU A 236 -32.79 -6.17 -1.77
N PRO A 237 -31.85 -7.10 -1.54
CA PRO A 237 -31.75 -7.75 -0.24
C PRO A 237 -31.42 -6.71 0.85
N THR A 238 -32.21 -6.66 1.91
CA THR A 238 -31.93 -5.80 3.10
C THR A 238 -30.60 -6.19 3.75
N TYR A 239 -30.22 -7.46 3.63
CA TYR A 239 -28.89 -7.97 3.97
C TYR A 239 -28.53 -9.10 3.02
N ALA A 240 -27.31 -9.07 2.50
CA ALA A 240 -26.66 -10.19 1.85
C ALA A 240 -25.32 -10.43 2.55
N GLU A 241 -25.10 -11.69 2.97
CA GLU A 241 -23.78 -12.10 3.44
C GLU A 241 -22.79 -11.90 2.29
N GLY A 242 -21.64 -11.32 2.63
CA GLY A 242 -20.66 -10.98 1.64
C GLY A 242 -20.09 -12.23 0.96
N THR A 243 -19.83 -12.14 -0.33
CA THR A 243 -19.14 -13.17 -1.13
C THR A 243 -17.71 -12.76 -1.43
N ARG A 244 -17.01 -12.12 -0.49
CA ARG A 244 -15.59 -11.74 -0.62
C ARG A 244 -14.76 -12.92 -1.12
N LEU A 245 -13.88 -12.67 -2.09
CA LEU A 245 -12.78 -13.60 -2.36
C LEU A 245 -12.05 -13.91 -1.06
N PRO A 246 -11.68 -15.19 -0.79
CA PRO A 246 -10.84 -15.50 0.36
C PRO A 246 -9.58 -14.64 0.36
N ASP A 247 -9.26 -14.05 1.51
CA ASP A 247 -8.04 -13.27 1.68
C ASP A 247 -6.84 -14.18 1.38
N ASP A 248 -6.07 -13.80 0.36
CA ASP A 248 -4.87 -14.52 -0.08
C ASP A 248 -3.69 -13.54 -0.12
N PRO A 249 -2.51 -13.90 0.40
CA PRO A 249 -1.33 -13.03 0.35
C PRO A 249 -0.87 -12.60 -1.06
N LEU A 250 -1.36 -13.26 -2.12
CA LEU A 250 -1.09 -12.90 -3.51
C LEU A 250 -2.20 -12.03 -4.13
N SER A 251 -3.29 -11.77 -3.41
CA SER A 251 -4.34 -10.87 -3.86
C SER A 251 -3.81 -9.44 -3.92
N PRO A 252 -3.97 -8.72 -5.05
CA PRO A 252 -3.63 -7.29 -5.13
C PRO A 252 -4.73 -6.40 -4.57
N ILE A 253 -5.82 -6.97 -4.05
CA ILE A 253 -6.94 -6.21 -3.47
C ILE A 253 -6.71 -6.05 -1.98
N ASN A 254 -6.36 -4.84 -1.58
CA ASN A 254 -6.26 -4.47 -0.19
C ASN A 254 -7.62 -3.99 0.32
N PRO A 255 -8.05 -4.39 1.53
CA PRO A 255 -9.19 -3.76 2.20
C PRO A 255 -8.95 -2.25 2.33
N ALA A 256 -10.02 -1.44 2.22
CA ALA A 256 -9.93 0.03 2.31
C ALA A 256 -9.01 0.60 3.42
N PRO A 257 -9.00 0.11 4.69
CA PRO A 257 -8.08 0.63 5.72
C PRO A 257 -6.58 0.39 5.45
N LEU A 258 -6.26 -0.58 4.59
CA LEU A 258 -4.91 -0.99 4.19
C LEU A 258 -4.57 -0.54 2.76
N ALA A 259 -5.47 0.19 2.10
CA ALA A 259 -5.26 0.73 0.75
C ALA A 259 -4.37 1.99 0.81
N GLY A 260 -3.06 1.78 0.87
CA GLY A 260 -2.01 2.79 0.71
C GLY A 260 -2.12 4.05 1.58
N ALA A 261 -1.17 4.25 2.50
CA ALA A 261 -1.01 5.52 3.22
C ALA A 261 0.41 6.05 3.04
N SER A 262 0.71 7.26 3.50
CA SER A 262 2.05 7.84 3.46
C SER A 262 2.12 9.06 4.38
N ASN A 263 3.34 9.55 4.63
CA ASN A 263 3.52 10.98 4.89
C ASN A 263 4.52 11.62 3.91
N ALA A 264 4.33 12.90 3.64
CA ALA A 264 5.36 13.76 3.06
C ALA A 264 5.21 15.19 3.59
N TRP A 265 6.31 15.86 3.86
CA TRP A 265 6.31 17.27 4.22
C TRP A 265 7.62 17.95 3.86
N ALA A 266 7.56 19.26 3.69
CA ALA A 266 8.70 20.08 3.32
C ALA A 266 8.70 21.41 4.10
N ALA A 267 9.89 21.90 4.43
CA ALA A 267 10.10 23.21 5.04
C ALA A 267 10.90 24.10 4.08
N GLY A 268 10.40 25.31 3.87
CA GLY A 268 11.09 26.36 3.12
C GLY A 268 12.25 26.97 3.90
N ILE A 269 13.04 27.82 3.24
CA ILE A 269 14.27 28.40 3.80
C ILE A 269 14.09 29.12 5.13
N ALA A 270 12.94 29.78 5.33
CA ALA A 270 12.64 30.53 6.57
C ALA A 270 12.24 29.61 7.74
N ARG A 271 11.92 28.35 7.47
CA ARG A 271 11.47 27.35 8.44
C ARG A 271 12.52 26.24 8.64
N SER A 272 13.73 26.42 8.10
CA SER A 272 14.84 25.48 8.20
C SER A 272 16.08 26.11 8.85
N ALA A 273 16.76 25.36 9.72
CA ALA A 273 17.87 25.87 10.53
C ALA A 273 19.12 26.20 9.68
N THR A 274 19.22 25.59 8.51
CA THR A 274 20.34 25.76 7.58
C THR A 274 20.11 26.87 6.56
N GLY A 275 18.90 27.46 6.51
CA GLY A 275 18.52 28.43 5.49
C GLY A 275 18.35 27.85 4.09
N SER A 276 18.29 26.52 3.96
CA SER A 276 17.91 25.79 2.73
C SER A 276 16.73 24.85 3.03
N THR A 277 16.04 24.36 2.01
CA THR A 277 14.84 23.55 2.21
C THR A 277 15.13 22.16 2.79
N LEU A 278 14.10 21.58 3.41
CA LEU A 278 14.06 20.19 3.87
C LEU A 278 12.85 19.50 3.27
N LEU A 279 12.97 18.19 2.98
CA LEU A 279 11.85 17.33 2.59
C LEU A 279 11.93 15.99 3.29
N ALA A 280 10.80 15.45 3.75
CA ALA A 280 10.69 14.06 4.21
C ALA A 280 9.56 13.35 3.48
N ASN A 281 9.76 12.06 3.18
CA ASN A 281 8.72 11.18 2.64
C ASN A 281 8.85 9.76 3.19
N ASP A 282 7.72 9.16 3.53
CA ASP A 282 7.62 7.77 3.98
C ASP A 282 6.30 7.14 3.54
N PRO A 283 6.25 6.49 2.37
CA PRO A 283 5.11 5.70 1.93
C PRO A 283 4.86 4.52 2.87
N HIS A 284 3.62 4.37 3.31
CA HIS A 284 3.13 3.30 4.16
C HIS A 284 2.37 2.28 3.33
N LEU A 285 2.84 1.04 3.30
CA LEU A 285 2.25 -0.05 2.50
C LEU A 285 2.25 -1.35 3.31
N GLY A 286 1.62 -2.39 2.75
CA GLY A 286 1.65 -3.74 3.32
C GLY A 286 3.09 -4.25 3.52
N LEU A 287 3.37 -4.78 4.70
CA LEU A 287 4.69 -5.31 5.06
C LEU A 287 4.92 -6.66 4.40
N SER A 288 6.00 -6.78 3.64
CA SER A 288 6.40 -8.01 2.95
C SER A 288 7.91 -8.24 3.06
N ALA A 289 8.33 -9.49 2.87
CA ALA A 289 9.74 -9.87 2.79
C ALA A 289 10.03 -10.53 1.43
N PRO A 290 10.83 -9.89 0.55
CA PRO A 290 11.41 -8.56 0.71
C PRO A 290 10.37 -7.43 0.62
N SER A 291 10.70 -6.28 1.20
CA SER A 291 9.90 -5.04 1.12
C SER A 291 9.70 -4.57 -0.33
N LEU A 292 8.64 -3.81 -0.64
CA LEU A 292 8.37 -3.37 -2.00
C LEU A 292 9.49 -2.48 -2.58
N PHE A 293 9.98 -1.54 -1.78
CA PHE A 293 11.00 -0.59 -2.24
C PHE A 293 12.39 -1.22 -2.34
N TYR A 294 13.16 -0.67 -3.28
CA TYR A 294 14.56 -0.98 -3.52
C TYR A 294 15.32 0.34 -3.72
N LEU A 295 16.39 0.55 -2.95
CA LEU A 295 17.19 1.78 -3.05
C LEU A 295 18.14 1.70 -4.24
N ALA A 296 18.31 2.78 -5.00
CA ALA A 296 19.29 2.85 -6.09
C ALA A 296 19.81 4.28 -6.32
N ARG A 297 21.02 4.39 -6.89
CA ARG A 297 21.56 5.62 -7.48
C ARG A 297 21.83 5.42 -8.96
N LEU A 298 21.38 6.35 -9.78
CA LEU A 298 21.57 6.38 -11.23
C LEU A 298 22.43 7.59 -11.61
N GLU A 299 23.48 7.39 -12.41
CA GLU A 299 24.18 8.48 -13.11
C GLU A 299 23.50 8.73 -14.45
N LEU A 300 22.61 9.71 -14.54
CA LEU A 300 21.99 10.10 -15.81
C LEU A 300 22.71 11.29 -16.44
N SER A 301 22.45 11.57 -17.71
CA SER A 301 22.99 12.74 -18.40
C SER A 301 22.51 14.07 -17.81
N SER A 302 21.36 14.06 -17.13
CA SER A 302 20.85 15.20 -16.34
C SER A 302 21.51 15.33 -14.96
N GLY A 303 22.34 14.36 -14.56
CA GLY A 303 22.99 14.28 -13.25
C GLY A 303 22.58 13.05 -12.45
N GLY A 304 23.17 12.93 -11.26
CA GLY A 304 22.89 11.81 -10.35
C GLY A 304 21.49 11.89 -9.73
N VAL A 305 20.78 10.77 -9.69
CA VAL A 305 19.47 10.60 -9.05
C VAL A 305 19.52 9.45 -8.06
N ILE A 306 18.96 9.60 -6.87
CA ILE A 306 19.08 8.64 -5.77
C ILE A 306 17.81 8.54 -4.92
N GLY A 307 17.38 7.33 -4.58
CA GLY A 307 16.19 7.13 -3.76
C GLY A 307 15.56 5.74 -3.87
N GLY A 308 14.26 5.67 -3.56
CA GLY A 308 13.46 4.45 -3.60
C GLY A 308 12.86 4.20 -4.99
N THR A 309 13.12 3.00 -5.51
CA THR A 309 12.54 2.44 -6.75
C THR A 309 11.61 1.27 -6.41
N ILE A 310 10.82 0.82 -7.39
CA ILE A 310 10.10 -0.46 -7.33
C ILE A 310 10.74 -1.42 -8.33
N PRO A 311 11.20 -2.61 -7.92
CA PRO A 311 11.73 -3.63 -8.84
C PRO A 311 10.72 -3.97 -9.93
N GLY A 312 11.07 -3.66 -11.17
CA GLY A 312 10.17 -3.76 -12.33
C GLY A 312 9.87 -2.42 -12.99
N VAL A 313 10.16 -1.28 -12.34
CA VAL A 313 9.87 0.07 -12.84
C VAL A 313 11.17 0.89 -12.96
N PRO A 314 11.49 1.51 -14.11
CA PRO A 314 12.77 2.22 -14.34
C PRO A 314 12.76 3.66 -13.78
N VAL A 315 12.26 3.85 -12.55
CA VAL A 315 12.09 5.19 -11.95
C VAL A 315 12.44 5.16 -10.47
N VAL A 316 13.15 6.19 -10.00
CA VAL A 316 13.24 6.58 -8.59
C VAL A 316 11.95 7.31 -8.22
N LEU A 317 11.00 6.56 -7.66
CA LEU A 317 9.63 7.02 -7.40
C LEU A 317 9.59 8.11 -6.32
N THR A 318 10.48 8.01 -5.34
CA THR A 318 10.73 9.04 -4.32
C THR A 318 12.23 9.12 -4.07
N GLY A 319 12.77 10.33 -4.01
CA GLY A 319 14.20 10.53 -3.91
C GLY A 319 14.61 11.96 -4.16
N ARG A 320 15.86 12.13 -4.58
CA ARG A 320 16.40 13.41 -4.98
C ARG A 320 17.41 13.29 -6.13
N SER A 321 17.58 14.39 -6.85
CA SER A 321 18.78 14.69 -7.61
C SER A 321 19.73 15.56 -6.76
N ALA A 322 20.67 16.26 -7.41
CA ALA A 322 21.48 17.27 -6.74
C ALA A 322 20.68 18.56 -6.44
N ASP A 323 19.70 18.88 -7.29
CA ASP A 323 19.02 20.17 -7.29
C ASP A 323 17.59 20.09 -6.73
N LEU A 324 16.95 18.92 -6.85
CA LEU A 324 15.53 18.73 -6.55
C LEU A 324 15.28 17.45 -5.75
N GLY A 325 14.37 17.50 -4.78
CA GLY A 325 13.86 16.37 -4.02
C GLY A 325 12.37 16.22 -4.23
N TRP A 326 11.89 14.98 -4.27
CA TRP A 326 10.47 14.67 -4.42
C TRP A 326 10.04 13.49 -3.54
N GLY A 327 8.84 13.65 -2.97
CA GLY A 327 8.12 12.62 -2.25
C GLY A 327 6.71 12.49 -2.79
N VAL A 328 6.16 11.28 -2.70
CA VAL A 328 4.81 10.99 -3.16
C VAL A 328 3.96 10.40 -2.04
N THR A 329 2.67 10.72 -2.07
CA THR A 329 1.69 10.23 -1.11
C THR A 329 0.37 9.97 -1.84
N SER A 330 -0.43 8.98 -1.42
CA SER A 330 -1.76 8.73 -2.01
C SER A 330 -2.65 9.96 -1.91
N ALA A 331 -3.27 10.39 -3.01
CA ALA A 331 -4.16 11.56 -3.00
C ALA A 331 -5.52 11.29 -2.36
N TYR A 332 -5.94 10.02 -2.28
CA TYR A 332 -7.32 9.63 -1.94
C TYR A 332 -8.33 10.35 -2.83
N ALA A 333 -7.97 10.61 -4.09
CA ALA A 333 -8.89 11.18 -5.07
C ALA A 333 -10.00 10.17 -5.38
N ASP A 334 -11.21 10.68 -5.52
CA ASP A 334 -12.37 9.93 -5.98
C ASP A 334 -12.33 9.83 -7.51
N ASP A 335 -11.51 8.90 -7.99
CA ASP A 335 -11.17 8.67 -9.40
C ASP A 335 -11.71 7.35 -9.95
N ILE A 336 -12.69 6.75 -9.26
CA ILE A 336 -13.41 5.54 -9.64
C ILE A 336 -14.90 5.72 -9.34
N ASP A 337 -15.78 5.18 -10.18
CA ASP A 337 -17.23 5.11 -9.92
C ASP A 337 -17.76 3.70 -10.26
N VAL A 338 -18.66 3.19 -9.42
CA VAL A 338 -19.38 1.94 -9.68
C VAL A 338 -20.71 2.21 -10.36
N PHE A 339 -20.96 1.54 -11.49
CA PHE A 339 -22.21 1.62 -12.24
C PHE A 339 -23.00 0.32 -12.16
N VAL A 340 -24.31 0.46 -11.99
CA VAL A 340 -25.31 -0.61 -12.07
C VAL A 340 -25.98 -0.51 -13.44
N GLU A 341 -25.70 -1.49 -14.29
CA GLU A 341 -26.08 -1.53 -15.70
C GLU A 341 -27.30 -2.45 -15.89
N GLU A 342 -28.37 -1.92 -16.48
CA GLU A 342 -29.57 -2.70 -16.79
C GLU A 342 -29.33 -3.57 -18.01
N VAL A 343 -29.52 -4.89 -17.88
CA VAL A 343 -29.41 -5.85 -18.98
C VAL A 343 -30.74 -5.93 -19.71
N ASN A 344 -30.71 -5.95 -21.04
CA ASN A 344 -31.91 -6.07 -21.86
C ASN A 344 -32.61 -7.41 -21.55
N PRO A 345 -33.87 -7.41 -21.07
CA PRO A 345 -34.60 -8.63 -20.75
C PRO A 345 -34.90 -9.51 -21.99
N ASP A 346 -34.92 -8.90 -23.19
CA ASP A 346 -35.19 -9.59 -24.45
C ASP A 346 -33.89 -10.11 -25.13
N ASP A 347 -32.73 -9.53 -24.83
CA ASP A 347 -31.41 -9.96 -25.33
C ASP A 347 -30.29 -9.69 -24.31
N ALA A 348 -29.89 -10.71 -23.55
CA ALA A 348 -28.85 -10.60 -22.50
C ALA A 348 -27.44 -10.18 -23.00
N ARG A 349 -27.25 -9.98 -24.31
CA ARG A 349 -26.02 -9.42 -24.89
C ARG A 349 -26.05 -7.89 -24.96
N GLU A 350 -27.16 -7.27 -24.57
CA GLU A 350 -27.35 -5.82 -24.58
C GLU A 350 -27.55 -5.27 -23.16
N TYR A 351 -27.10 -4.03 -22.97
CA TYR A 351 -27.34 -3.22 -21.79
C TYR A 351 -27.94 -1.88 -22.18
N ARG A 352 -28.60 -1.24 -21.23
CA ARG A 352 -29.24 0.06 -21.45
C ARG A 352 -28.21 1.18 -21.43
N THR A 353 -28.27 2.06 -22.42
CA THR A 353 -27.59 3.35 -22.46
C THR A 353 -28.63 4.48 -22.43
N PRO A 354 -28.22 5.75 -22.30
CA PRO A 354 -29.13 6.88 -22.46
C PRO A 354 -29.89 6.87 -23.80
N ASP A 355 -29.26 6.35 -24.86
CA ASP A 355 -29.79 6.33 -26.23
C ASP A 355 -30.57 5.05 -26.61
N GLY A 356 -30.66 4.07 -25.70
CA GLY A 356 -31.36 2.80 -25.94
C GLY A 356 -30.52 1.56 -25.61
N TRP A 357 -30.86 0.42 -26.20
CA TRP A 357 -30.12 -0.83 -25.97
C TRP A 357 -28.85 -0.88 -26.83
N LYS A 358 -27.71 -1.20 -26.21
CA LYS A 358 -26.43 -1.37 -26.88
C LYS A 358 -25.80 -2.70 -26.50
N ARG A 359 -25.12 -3.35 -27.45
CA ARG A 359 -24.39 -4.58 -27.17
C ARG A 359 -23.17 -4.33 -26.29
N PHE A 360 -22.92 -5.23 -25.35
CA PHE A 360 -21.62 -5.29 -24.67
C PHE A 360 -20.50 -5.48 -25.71
N GLU A 361 -19.38 -4.78 -25.54
CA GLU A 361 -18.14 -5.22 -26.16
C GLU A 361 -17.70 -6.51 -25.45
N THR A 362 -17.34 -7.56 -26.22
CA THR A 362 -16.98 -8.84 -25.62
C THR A 362 -15.71 -9.45 -26.19
N ARG A 363 -14.92 -10.08 -25.32
CA ARG A 363 -13.69 -10.78 -25.69
C ARG A 363 -13.55 -12.06 -24.87
N ASP A 364 -13.19 -13.15 -25.52
CA ASP A 364 -12.84 -14.39 -24.81
C ASP A 364 -11.42 -14.29 -24.24
N SER A 365 -11.22 -14.79 -23.03
CA SER A 365 -9.93 -14.86 -22.34
C SER A 365 -9.79 -16.22 -21.65
N ILE A 366 -8.62 -16.84 -21.74
CA ILE A 366 -8.38 -18.18 -21.17
C ILE A 366 -7.47 -18.05 -19.95
N VAL A 367 -7.93 -18.53 -18.80
CA VAL A 367 -7.14 -18.71 -17.58
C VAL A 367 -6.65 -20.16 -17.53
N VAL A 368 -5.34 -20.35 -17.62
CA VAL A 368 -4.70 -21.66 -17.51
C VAL A 368 -4.50 -21.97 -16.02
N VAL A 369 -4.92 -23.17 -15.59
CA VAL A 369 -4.90 -23.58 -14.18
C VAL A 369 -4.00 -24.80 -13.99
N LYS A 370 -2.98 -24.68 -13.15
CA LYS A 370 -2.09 -25.81 -12.81
C LYS A 370 -2.88 -26.95 -12.18
N GLY A 371 -2.76 -28.14 -12.74
CA GLY A 371 -3.43 -29.35 -12.25
C GLY A 371 -4.94 -29.37 -12.47
N GLY A 372 -5.50 -28.46 -13.28
CA GLY A 372 -6.93 -28.38 -13.58
C GLY A 372 -7.21 -28.04 -15.04
N ALA A 373 -8.49 -28.00 -15.41
CA ALA A 373 -8.91 -27.56 -16.74
C ALA A 373 -8.77 -26.04 -16.87
N ALA A 374 -8.35 -25.57 -18.06
CA ALA A 374 -8.35 -24.14 -18.37
C ALA A 374 -9.79 -23.59 -18.34
N GLN A 375 -9.95 -22.38 -17.82
CA GLN A 375 -11.25 -21.72 -17.71
C GLN A 375 -11.35 -20.61 -18.76
N THR A 376 -12.39 -20.67 -19.61
CA THR A 376 -12.68 -19.59 -20.57
C THR A 376 -13.60 -18.57 -19.91
N LEU A 377 -13.18 -17.31 -19.94
CA LEU A 377 -13.92 -16.16 -19.46
C LEU A 377 -14.42 -15.36 -20.64
N ARG A 378 -15.70 -15.01 -20.62
CA ARG A 378 -16.26 -13.98 -21.50
C ARG A 378 -16.13 -12.63 -20.80
N LEU A 379 -15.16 -11.83 -21.22
CA LEU A 379 -15.00 -10.46 -20.77
C LEU A 379 -16.08 -9.61 -21.43
N GLN A 380 -16.64 -8.66 -20.69
CA GLN A 380 -17.69 -7.76 -21.17
C GLN A 380 -17.33 -6.34 -20.76
N TRP A 381 -17.56 -5.40 -21.66
CA TRP A 381 -17.34 -3.97 -21.47
C TRP A 381 -18.61 -3.21 -21.86
N THR A 382 -18.90 -2.19 -21.07
CA THR A 382 -19.92 -1.17 -21.33
C THR A 382 -19.22 0.14 -21.68
N ASP A 383 -19.99 1.16 -22.05
CA ASP A 383 -19.46 2.52 -22.21
C ASP A 383 -18.92 3.14 -20.91
N ASN A 384 -19.27 2.56 -19.75
CA ASN A 384 -18.72 2.95 -18.44
C ASN A 384 -17.53 2.09 -18.01
N GLY A 385 -17.07 1.12 -18.83
CA GLY A 385 -15.91 0.29 -18.52
C GLY A 385 -16.24 -1.20 -18.31
N PRO A 386 -15.28 -1.98 -17.75
CA PRO A 386 -15.36 -3.43 -17.65
C PRO A 386 -16.44 -3.88 -16.68
N VAL A 387 -17.15 -4.95 -17.05
CA VAL A 387 -18.12 -5.61 -16.17
C VAL A 387 -17.40 -6.51 -15.19
N LEU A 388 -17.55 -6.21 -13.90
CA LEU A 388 -17.02 -7.00 -12.79
C LEU A 388 -18.05 -8.04 -12.32
N PRO A 389 -17.61 -9.22 -11.86
CA PRO A 389 -18.50 -10.24 -11.37
C PRO A 389 -18.95 -9.96 -9.91
N PRO A 390 -20.11 -10.47 -9.50
CA PRO A 390 -20.74 -10.11 -8.23
C PRO A 390 -19.98 -10.59 -6.98
N ASP A 391 -19.08 -11.56 -7.12
CA ASP A 391 -18.23 -12.10 -6.05
C ASP A 391 -16.99 -11.24 -5.78
N LEU A 392 -16.79 -10.15 -6.52
CA LEU A 392 -15.70 -9.20 -6.28
C LEU A 392 -16.24 -7.94 -5.62
N PHE A 393 -15.50 -7.42 -4.65
CA PHE A 393 -15.81 -6.18 -3.93
C PHE A 393 -17.24 -6.13 -3.37
N GLU A 394 -17.82 -7.29 -3.04
CA GLU A 394 -19.20 -7.38 -2.55
C GLU A 394 -20.26 -6.80 -3.49
N LEU A 395 -19.97 -6.67 -4.78
CA LEU A 395 -20.87 -6.06 -5.78
C LEU A 395 -22.21 -6.81 -5.87
N GLY A 396 -22.22 -8.12 -5.62
CA GLY A 396 -23.43 -8.94 -5.58
C GLY A 396 -24.43 -8.52 -4.49
N THR A 397 -23.97 -7.86 -3.43
CA THR A 397 -24.82 -7.42 -2.30
C THR A 397 -25.62 -6.14 -2.62
N ILE A 398 -25.16 -5.37 -3.60
CA ILE A 398 -25.79 -4.10 -4.02
C ILE A 398 -26.47 -4.20 -5.39
N ARG A 399 -26.25 -5.29 -6.13
CA ARG A 399 -26.72 -5.46 -7.51
C ARG A 399 -28.17 -5.97 -7.58
N PRO A 400 -29.11 -5.23 -8.19
CA PRO A 400 -30.47 -5.73 -8.41
C PRO A 400 -30.55 -6.89 -9.42
N PRO A 401 -31.64 -7.68 -9.41
CA PRO A 401 -31.92 -8.64 -10.47
C PRO A 401 -31.98 -7.99 -11.86
N GLY A 402 -31.51 -8.69 -12.89
CA GLY A 402 -31.49 -8.16 -14.27
C GLY A 402 -30.40 -7.10 -14.53
N HIS A 403 -29.46 -6.91 -13.60
CA HIS A 403 -28.38 -5.94 -13.74
C HIS A 403 -27.00 -6.59 -13.65
N VAL A 404 -26.00 -5.90 -14.19
CA VAL A 404 -24.56 -6.16 -13.96
C VAL A 404 -23.88 -4.93 -13.38
N THR A 405 -22.67 -5.06 -12.87
CA THR A 405 -21.88 -3.95 -12.32
C THR A 405 -20.65 -3.69 -13.16
N SER A 406 -20.44 -2.44 -13.57
CA SER A 406 -19.25 -1.97 -14.29
C SER A 406 -18.54 -0.88 -13.49
N VAL A 407 -17.30 -0.58 -13.85
CA VAL A 407 -16.49 0.45 -13.19
C VAL A 407 -15.85 1.40 -14.18
N SER A 408 -16.03 2.71 -13.99
CA SER A 408 -15.20 3.74 -14.64
C SER A 408 -14.05 4.05 -13.71
N TRP A 409 -12.82 4.04 -14.22
CA TRP A 409 -11.64 4.30 -13.39
C TRP A 409 -10.50 4.86 -14.24
N THR A 410 -9.84 5.91 -13.78
CA THR A 410 -8.71 6.58 -14.45
C THR A 410 -7.55 5.63 -14.79
N VAL A 411 -7.28 4.61 -13.96
CA VAL A 411 -6.24 3.60 -14.23
C VAL A 411 -6.51 2.79 -15.50
N LEU A 412 -7.77 2.74 -15.94
CA LEU A 412 -8.20 2.02 -17.14
C LEU A 412 -7.91 2.80 -18.43
N SER A 413 -7.31 4.00 -18.34
CA SER A 413 -6.81 4.71 -19.53
C SER A 413 -5.76 3.85 -20.26
N ASP A 414 -5.93 3.70 -21.57
CA ASP A 414 -4.90 3.16 -22.46
C ASP A 414 -3.93 4.23 -22.98
N ASP A 415 -4.17 5.51 -22.69
CA ASP A 415 -3.29 6.66 -22.99
C ASP A 415 -2.61 7.18 -21.70
N ASP A 416 -2.08 6.27 -20.89
CA ASP A 416 -1.51 6.58 -19.57
C ASP A 416 -0.05 7.06 -19.66
N THR A 417 0.17 8.37 -19.49
CA THR A 417 1.50 9.02 -19.57
C THR A 417 2.23 9.14 -18.22
N SER A 418 1.77 8.45 -17.17
CA SER A 418 2.35 8.56 -15.82
C SER A 418 3.86 8.24 -15.75
N LEU A 419 4.35 7.26 -16.52
CA LEU A 419 5.79 6.97 -16.52
C LEU A 419 6.62 8.07 -17.21
N SER A 420 6.11 8.70 -18.27
CA SER A 420 6.74 9.88 -18.85
C SER A 420 6.77 11.08 -17.89
N ALA A 421 5.70 11.27 -17.12
CA ALA A 421 5.68 12.29 -16.06
C ALA A 421 6.76 12.02 -15.01
N ALA A 422 6.87 10.78 -14.53
CA ALA A 422 7.85 10.41 -13.51
C ALA A 422 9.31 10.44 -14.04
N MET A 423 9.53 10.05 -15.31
CA MET A 423 10.82 10.16 -15.99
C MET A 423 11.28 11.62 -16.12
N ALA A 424 10.35 12.52 -16.44
CA ALA A 424 10.62 13.95 -16.51
C ALA A 424 10.90 14.55 -15.13
N LEU A 425 10.17 14.12 -14.09
CA LEU A 425 10.42 14.54 -12.72
C LEU A 425 11.84 14.19 -12.24
N MET A 426 12.36 13.00 -12.56
CA MET A 426 13.74 12.62 -12.23
C MET A 426 14.80 13.52 -12.89
N ARG A 427 14.42 14.24 -13.96
CA ARG A 427 15.30 15.10 -14.75
C ARG A 427 15.08 16.59 -14.48
N ALA A 428 14.08 16.93 -13.67
CA ALA A 428 13.78 18.30 -13.31
C ALA A 428 14.86 18.85 -12.37
N HIS A 429 15.18 20.12 -12.53
CA HIS A 429 16.21 20.83 -11.76
C HIS A 429 15.64 21.79 -10.73
N ASP A 430 14.35 22.13 -10.82
CA ASP A 430 13.69 23.03 -9.89
C ASP A 430 12.21 22.67 -9.68
N VAL A 431 11.58 23.38 -8.75
CA VAL A 431 10.16 23.18 -8.42
C VAL A 431 9.25 23.43 -9.63
N GLU A 432 9.56 24.40 -10.50
CA GLU A 432 8.75 24.71 -11.68
C GLU A 432 8.69 23.54 -12.66
N GLU A 433 9.85 23.02 -13.06
CA GLU A 433 9.97 21.87 -13.97
C GLU A 433 9.30 20.63 -13.37
N ALA A 434 9.42 20.43 -12.06
CA ALA A 434 8.77 19.34 -11.36
C ALA A 434 7.22 19.42 -11.42
N LEU A 435 6.67 20.62 -11.25
CA LEU A 435 5.23 20.85 -11.34
C LEU A 435 4.72 20.68 -12.78
N GLU A 436 5.50 21.08 -13.78
CA GLU A 436 5.18 20.84 -15.19
C GLU A 436 5.21 19.34 -15.53
N ALA A 437 6.24 18.62 -15.09
CA ALA A 437 6.34 17.16 -15.26
C ALA A 437 5.11 16.45 -14.69
N GLY A 438 4.69 16.81 -13.47
CA GLY A 438 3.52 16.24 -12.80
C GLY A 438 2.19 16.50 -13.51
N ALA A 439 2.09 17.48 -14.42
CA ALA A 439 0.86 17.73 -15.19
C ALA A 439 0.54 16.63 -16.21
N ARG A 440 1.52 15.80 -16.58
CA ARG A 440 1.37 14.66 -17.49
C ARG A 440 0.99 13.35 -16.78
N HIS A 441 0.86 13.36 -15.46
CA HIS A 441 0.56 12.15 -14.70
C HIS A 441 -0.94 11.82 -14.78
N VAL A 442 -1.28 10.57 -15.08
CA VAL A 442 -2.68 10.13 -15.28
C VAL A 442 -3.19 9.36 -14.08
N ALA A 443 -2.53 8.25 -13.72
CA ALA A 443 -2.92 7.38 -12.61
C ALA A 443 -1.71 6.65 -11.98
N PRO A 444 -1.79 6.22 -10.71
CA PRO A 444 -2.81 6.59 -9.73
C PRO A 444 -2.72 8.07 -9.35
N ALA A 445 -3.81 8.67 -8.88
CA ALA A 445 -3.76 10.04 -8.35
C ALA A 445 -2.90 10.11 -7.07
N MET A 446 -1.91 11.02 -7.08
CA MET A 446 -0.94 11.21 -6.00
C MET A 446 -0.86 12.68 -5.59
N VAL A 447 -0.39 12.95 -4.38
CA VAL A 447 0.11 14.27 -3.99
C VAL A 447 1.64 14.23 -4.04
N LEU A 448 2.19 15.06 -4.92
CA LEU A 448 3.61 15.28 -5.14
C LEU A 448 4.08 16.42 -4.24
N THR A 449 4.99 16.14 -3.32
CA THR A 449 5.71 17.13 -2.52
C THR A 449 7.11 17.28 -3.09
N VAL A 450 7.53 18.51 -3.38
CA VAL A 450 8.84 18.81 -3.97
C VAL A 450 9.56 19.92 -3.22
N ALA A 451 10.88 19.85 -3.22
CA ALA A 451 11.76 20.87 -2.67
C ALA A 451 13.01 21.00 -3.55
N ASP A 452 13.31 22.20 -4.02
CA ASP A 452 14.64 22.57 -4.51
C ASP A 452 15.39 23.33 -3.41
N ARG A 453 16.62 23.80 -3.65
CA ARG A 453 17.42 24.50 -2.63
C ARG A 453 16.71 25.64 -1.90
N ASN A 454 15.78 26.34 -2.56
CA ASN A 454 15.15 27.55 -2.04
C ASN A 454 13.63 27.46 -1.90
N ARG A 455 12.98 26.56 -2.64
CA ARG A 455 11.53 26.57 -2.81
C ARG A 455 10.92 25.22 -2.50
N ILE A 456 9.69 25.24 -2.02
CA ILE A 456 8.90 24.04 -1.76
C ILE A 456 7.55 24.14 -2.47
N ALA A 457 7.05 23.00 -2.95
CA ALA A 457 5.70 22.91 -3.47
C ALA A 457 5.01 21.59 -3.13
N LEU A 458 3.69 21.62 -3.21
CA LEU A 458 2.81 20.48 -3.07
C LEU A 458 1.76 20.55 -4.17
N LYS A 459 1.58 19.47 -4.92
CA LYS A 459 0.65 19.42 -6.07
C LYS A 459 -0.09 18.09 -6.11
N LEU A 460 -1.39 18.15 -6.34
CA LEU A 460 -2.14 16.96 -6.75
C LEU A 460 -1.80 16.65 -8.22
N ILE A 461 -1.39 15.41 -8.48
CA ILE A 461 -1.13 14.89 -9.83
C ILE A 461 -2.03 13.67 -10.09
N GLY A 462 -2.42 13.47 -11.34
CA GLY A 462 -3.42 12.47 -11.74
C GLY A 462 -4.68 13.09 -12.33
N ALA A 463 -5.40 12.28 -13.09
CA ALA A 463 -6.66 12.65 -13.70
C ALA A 463 -7.78 12.60 -12.65
N LEU A 464 -8.67 13.61 -12.69
CA LEU A 464 -9.88 13.64 -11.87
C LEU A 464 -11.10 13.56 -12.79
N PRO A 465 -12.09 12.69 -12.54
CA PRO A 465 -13.26 12.57 -13.40
C PRO A 465 -14.13 13.83 -13.33
N ALA A 466 -14.55 14.32 -14.50
CA ALA A 466 -15.53 15.40 -14.60
C ALA A 466 -16.93 14.80 -14.48
N ARG A 467 -17.64 15.13 -13.39
CA ARG A 467 -19.00 14.64 -13.10
C ARG A 467 -20.02 15.76 -13.28
N ASP A 468 -21.24 15.39 -13.66
CA ASP A 468 -22.35 16.34 -13.75
C ASP A 468 -22.74 16.88 -12.34
N PRO A 469 -23.02 18.18 -12.16
CA PRO A 469 -23.50 18.72 -10.88
C PRO A 469 -24.75 18.02 -10.32
N ASP A 470 -25.60 17.46 -11.18
CA ASP A 470 -26.84 16.77 -10.83
C ASP A 470 -26.65 15.24 -10.67
N HIS A 471 -25.40 14.76 -10.62
CA HIS A 471 -25.07 13.35 -10.35
C HIS A 471 -25.75 12.85 -9.06
N ARG A 472 -26.58 11.81 -9.17
CA ARG A 472 -27.54 11.43 -8.12
C ARG A 472 -26.89 11.02 -6.80
N THR A 473 -25.76 10.32 -6.87
CA THR A 473 -25.01 9.86 -5.69
C THR A 473 -23.79 10.72 -5.37
N ARG A 474 -23.47 11.70 -6.22
CA ARG A 474 -22.23 12.50 -6.16
C ARG A 474 -20.94 11.66 -6.03
N GLY A 475 -20.88 10.46 -6.64
CA GLY A 475 -19.74 9.52 -6.52
C GLY A 475 -19.62 8.80 -5.17
N ARG A 476 -20.59 8.95 -4.25
CA ARG A 476 -20.48 8.37 -2.88
C ARG A 476 -21.03 6.96 -2.77
N MET A 477 -21.78 6.50 -3.77
CA MET A 477 -22.41 5.18 -3.83
C MET A 477 -22.59 4.79 -5.29
N PRO A 478 -22.74 3.47 -5.59
CA PRO A 478 -22.98 3.01 -6.94
C PRO A 478 -24.21 3.68 -7.56
N SER A 479 -24.14 3.97 -8.85
CA SER A 479 -25.18 4.73 -9.56
C SER A 479 -25.66 3.97 -10.81
N LEU A 480 -26.80 4.36 -11.38
CA LEU A 480 -27.33 3.70 -12.58
C LEU A 480 -26.58 4.18 -13.84
N GLY A 481 -26.06 3.25 -14.64
CA GLY A 481 -25.18 3.56 -15.79
C GLY A 481 -25.86 4.11 -17.05
N TYR A 482 -27.18 3.92 -17.17
CA TYR A 482 -27.99 4.44 -18.28
C TYR A 482 -28.51 5.87 -18.05
N ILE A 483 -28.21 6.47 -16.90
CA ILE A 483 -28.61 7.83 -16.54
C ILE A 483 -27.48 8.77 -16.93
N GLU A 484 -27.75 9.73 -17.80
CA GLU A 484 -26.75 10.61 -18.39
C GLU A 484 -25.98 11.40 -17.33
N GLU A 485 -26.67 11.93 -16.32
CA GLU A 485 -26.10 12.73 -15.23
C GLU A 485 -25.15 11.94 -14.31
N ASN A 486 -25.22 10.60 -14.33
CA ASN A 486 -24.31 9.77 -13.54
C ASN A 486 -22.99 9.48 -14.28
N ARG A 487 -22.93 9.67 -15.60
CA ARG A 487 -21.78 9.26 -16.42
C ARG A 487 -20.68 10.33 -16.38
N TRP A 488 -19.43 9.90 -16.53
CA TRP A 488 -18.30 10.82 -16.64
C TRP A 488 -18.37 11.63 -17.92
N GLN A 489 -18.09 12.93 -17.81
CA GLN A 489 -17.98 13.89 -18.91
C GLN A 489 -16.50 14.11 -19.28
N GLY A 490 -15.72 13.03 -19.28
CA GLY A 490 -14.26 13.06 -19.40
C GLY A 490 -13.57 13.31 -18.05
N THR A 491 -12.41 13.98 -18.10
CA THR A 491 -11.60 14.34 -16.93
C THR A 491 -11.35 15.84 -16.90
N PHE A 492 -11.13 16.40 -15.70
CA PHE A 492 -10.71 17.78 -15.58
C PHE A 492 -9.32 18.00 -16.18
N PRO A 493 -9.03 19.18 -16.76
CA PRO A 493 -7.69 19.54 -17.17
C PRO A 493 -6.71 19.49 -16.00
N ALA A 494 -5.46 19.09 -16.24
CA ALA A 494 -4.43 19.03 -15.18
C ALA A 494 -4.15 20.39 -14.50
N SER A 495 -4.52 21.52 -15.13
CA SER A 495 -4.44 22.87 -14.54
C SER A 495 -5.43 23.08 -13.40
N ASP A 496 -6.49 22.29 -13.31
CA ASP A 496 -7.50 22.37 -12.25
C ASP A 496 -7.03 21.67 -10.97
N ASN A 497 -5.98 20.85 -11.06
CA ASN A 497 -5.42 20.17 -9.90
C ASN A 497 -4.82 21.19 -8.92
N PRO A 498 -5.13 21.08 -7.60
CA PRO A 498 -4.60 21.99 -6.60
C PRO A 498 -3.08 21.98 -6.51
N VAL A 499 -2.50 23.17 -6.38
CA VAL A 499 -1.06 23.41 -6.19
C VAL A 499 -0.81 24.49 -5.16
N TRP A 500 0.21 24.30 -4.33
CA TRP A 500 0.72 25.27 -3.38
C TRP A 500 2.22 25.38 -3.57
N VAL A 501 2.71 26.61 -3.70
CA VAL A 501 4.14 26.90 -3.85
C VAL A 501 4.49 27.97 -2.82
N ASP A 502 5.54 27.72 -2.03
CA ASP A 502 6.06 28.62 -1.00
C ASP A 502 4.96 29.31 -0.17
N PRO A 503 4.16 28.54 0.61
CA PRO A 503 3.08 29.13 1.41
C PRO A 503 3.66 30.12 2.42
N GLU A 504 2.85 31.10 2.84
CA GLU A 504 3.28 32.12 3.82
C GLU A 504 3.86 31.51 5.12
N GLY A 505 3.28 30.40 5.58
CA GLY A 505 3.78 29.67 6.76
C GLY A 505 5.11 28.94 6.53
N GLY A 506 5.60 28.83 5.30
CA GLY A 506 6.87 28.21 4.92
C GLY A 506 6.98 26.70 5.18
N ILE A 507 5.88 26.00 5.43
CA ILE A 507 5.84 24.52 5.57
C ILE A 507 4.66 24.00 4.77
N LEU A 508 4.87 22.89 4.06
CA LEU A 508 3.84 22.09 3.40
C LEU A 508 3.88 20.68 3.95
N GLY A 509 2.73 20.01 4.04
CA GLY A 509 2.70 18.60 4.41
C GLY A 509 1.38 17.93 4.13
N HIS A 510 1.48 16.63 3.95
CA HIS A 510 0.38 15.76 3.60
C HIS A 510 0.58 14.38 4.21
N THR A 511 -0.37 13.96 5.02
CA THR A 511 -0.45 12.65 5.65
C THR A 511 -1.63 11.87 5.08
N ASN A 512 -1.98 12.08 3.80
CA ASN A 512 -3.25 11.64 3.17
C ASN A 512 -4.49 12.40 3.65
N ASN A 513 -4.29 13.57 4.26
CA ASN A 513 -5.36 14.42 4.76
C ASN A 513 -6.02 15.25 3.65
N LYS A 514 -7.22 15.75 3.94
CA LYS A 514 -7.93 16.69 3.09
C LYS A 514 -7.08 17.93 2.78
N ILE A 515 -6.89 18.22 1.48
CA ILE A 515 -6.10 19.35 0.99
C ILE A 515 -6.96 20.51 0.45
N VAL A 516 -8.21 20.25 0.04
CA VAL A 516 -9.14 21.25 -0.50
C VAL A 516 -10.57 21.06 0.02
N SER A 517 -11.37 22.13 -0.06
CA SER A 517 -12.79 22.15 0.34
C SER A 517 -13.74 22.49 -0.81
N SER A 518 -13.29 22.33 -2.05
CA SER A 518 -14.11 22.58 -3.24
C SER A 518 -15.41 21.76 -3.20
N PRO A 519 -16.58 22.38 -3.47
CA PRO A 519 -17.83 21.65 -3.52
C PRO A 519 -17.90 20.76 -4.77
N PHE A 520 -18.74 19.73 -4.71
CA PHE A 520 -19.10 18.92 -5.87
C PHE A 520 -19.67 19.79 -7.00
N PRO A 521 -19.35 19.50 -8.28
CA PRO A 521 -18.56 18.36 -8.76
C PRO A 521 -17.03 18.55 -8.71
N ARG A 522 -16.51 19.74 -8.38
CA ARG A 522 -15.07 20.04 -8.33
C ARG A 522 -14.35 19.56 -7.06
N HIS A 523 -15.02 18.76 -6.23
CA HIS A 523 -14.37 18.11 -5.09
C HIS A 523 -13.29 17.13 -5.58
N VAL A 524 -12.28 16.89 -4.74
CA VAL A 524 -11.29 15.82 -4.99
C VAL A 524 -11.80 14.50 -4.44
N SER A 525 -12.36 14.52 -3.23
CA SER A 525 -12.92 13.35 -2.57
C SER A 525 -13.79 13.72 -1.36
N TYR A 526 -14.76 12.87 -1.05
CA TYR A 526 -15.49 12.90 0.22
C TYR A 526 -14.83 12.10 1.33
N HIS A 527 -14.02 11.11 0.97
CA HIS A 527 -13.29 10.24 1.88
C HIS A 527 -11.78 10.46 1.77
N TRP A 528 -11.13 10.78 2.88
CA TRP A 528 -9.70 11.08 2.93
C TRP A 528 -9.01 10.09 3.86
N GLY A 529 -7.77 9.73 3.54
CA GLY A 529 -7.04 8.69 4.27
C GLY A 529 -6.62 9.07 5.68
N ASP A 530 -6.72 10.35 6.05
CA ASP A 530 -6.32 10.80 7.37
C ASP A 530 -7.06 12.06 7.86
N SER A 531 -7.46 12.01 9.12
CA SER A 531 -7.93 13.17 9.90
C SER A 531 -7.22 13.29 11.25
N GLN A 532 -6.35 12.35 11.61
CA GLN A 532 -5.79 12.21 12.95
C GLN A 532 -4.28 12.45 12.96
N ARG A 533 -3.52 11.79 12.07
CA ARG A 533 -2.06 11.98 11.97
C ARG A 533 -1.72 13.42 11.60
N VAL A 534 -2.51 14.04 10.72
CA VAL A 534 -2.35 15.45 10.32
C VAL A 534 -2.45 16.38 11.52
N ALA A 535 -3.35 16.11 12.47
CA ALA A 535 -3.47 16.95 13.66
C ALA A 535 -2.22 16.84 14.56
N ARG A 536 -1.63 15.64 14.66
CA ARG A 536 -0.34 15.45 15.33
C ARG A 536 0.79 16.16 14.59
N TRP A 537 0.86 16.01 13.27
CA TRP A 537 1.88 16.62 12.43
C TRP A 537 1.82 18.15 12.49
N VAL A 538 0.64 18.76 12.33
CA VAL A 538 0.44 20.21 12.44
C VAL A 538 0.98 20.72 13.77
N ARG A 539 0.66 20.05 14.88
CA ARG A 539 1.17 20.43 16.20
C ARG A 539 2.70 20.38 16.27
N LEU A 540 3.33 19.32 15.76
CA LEU A 540 4.79 19.18 15.76
C LEU A 540 5.45 20.26 14.90
N MET A 541 4.89 20.53 13.71
CA MET A 541 5.43 21.52 12.77
C MET A 541 5.24 22.95 13.25
N GLN A 542 4.17 23.24 14.01
CA GLN A 542 3.89 24.55 14.57
C GLN A 542 4.61 24.80 15.90
N SER A 543 4.94 23.76 16.66
CA SER A 543 5.65 23.92 17.95
C SER A 543 7.11 24.37 17.80
N ARG A 544 7.65 24.34 16.58
CA ARG A 544 9.01 24.75 16.26
C ARG A 544 8.97 25.87 15.23
N GLU A 545 9.65 26.97 15.55
CA GLU A 545 9.83 28.07 14.60
C GLU A 545 10.65 27.62 13.39
N VAL A 546 11.67 26.79 13.63
CA VAL A 546 12.64 26.33 12.65
C VAL A 546 12.90 24.82 12.82
N HIS A 547 13.09 24.10 11.71
CA HIS A 547 13.28 22.65 11.65
C HIS A 547 14.68 22.26 11.19
N THR A 548 15.14 21.10 11.62
CA THR A 548 16.35 20.41 11.14
C THR A 548 15.98 19.07 10.49
N ARG A 549 16.94 18.46 9.79
CA ARG A 549 16.83 17.06 9.32
C ARG A 549 16.42 16.11 10.45
N GLU A 550 17.02 16.24 11.64
CA GLU A 550 16.72 15.40 12.80
C GLU A 550 15.29 15.62 13.31
N SER A 551 14.76 16.86 13.28
CA SER A 551 13.37 17.12 13.66
C SER A 551 12.35 16.51 12.68
N PHE A 552 12.72 16.39 11.40
CA PHE A 552 11.91 15.67 10.42
C PHE A 552 11.95 14.15 10.65
N ILE A 553 13.12 13.60 11.00
CA ILE A 553 13.25 12.20 11.43
C ILE A 553 12.41 11.94 12.69
N GLU A 554 12.47 12.83 13.68
CA GLU A 554 11.66 12.75 14.90
C GLU A 554 10.16 12.74 14.57
N ALA A 555 9.71 13.57 13.63
CA ALA A 555 8.31 13.58 13.21
C ALA A 555 7.90 12.31 12.45
N GLN A 556 8.76 11.72 11.61
CA GLN A 556 8.50 10.41 10.98
C GLN A 556 8.41 9.28 12.01
N LEU A 557 9.11 9.43 13.13
CA LEU A 557 9.19 8.45 14.22
C LEU A 557 8.23 8.74 15.39
N ASP A 558 7.35 9.72 15.25
CA ASP A 558 6.45 10.09 16.34
C ASP A 558 5.36 9.00 16.54
N THR A 559 5.38 8.41 17.74
CA THR A 559 4.50 7.32 18.17
C THR A 559 3.30 7.81 18.98
N VAL A 560 3.10 9.13 19.13
CA VAL A 560 1.99 9.68 19.92
C VAL A 560 0.71 9.66 19.08
N SER A 561 -0.28 8.90 19.53
CA SER A 561 -1.58 8.81 18.88
C SER A 561 -2.43 10.03 19.24
N PHE A 562 -2.70 10.89 18.24
CA PHE A 562 -3.65 11.99 18.42
C PHE A 562 -5.04 11.46 18.79
N THR A 563 -5.47 10.37 18.13
CA THR A 563 -6.75 9.71 18.41
C THR A 563 -6.86 9.27 19.85
N ALA A 564 -5.82 8.66 20.42
CA ALA A 564 -5.84 8.24 21.83
C ALA A 564 -6.04 9.45 22.76
N ARG A 565 -5.29 10.53 22.51
CA ARG A 565 -5.39 11.77 23.29
C ARG A 565 -6.73 12.49 23.14
N ALA A 566 -7.39 12.35 21.99
CA ALA A 566 -8.68 12.97 21.72
C ALA A 566 -9.84 12.15 22.30
N LEU A 567 -9.80 10.82 22.18
CA LEU A 567 -10.91 9.95 22.56
C LEU A 567 -10.87 9.53 24.03
N LEU A 568 -9.70 9.26 24.61
CA LEU A 568 -9.61 8.78 26.01
C LEU A 568 -10.35 9.69 26.99
N PRO A 569 -10.14 11.03 26.98
CA PRO A 569 -10.86 11.92 27.91
C PRO A 569 -12.37 11.89 27.73
N LEU A 570 -12.86 11.59 26.52
CA LEU A 570 -14.29 11.49 26.23
C LEU A 570 -14.87 10.17 26.73
N ILE A 571 -14.24 9.04 26.38
CA ILE A 571 -14.79 7.70 26.66
C ILE A 571 -14.67 7.32 28.14
N GLY A 572 -13.68 7.85 28.85
CA GLY A 572 -13.49 7.59 30.27
C GLY A 572 -13.96 8.69 31.21
N ALA A 573 -14.60 9.76 30.71
CA ALA A 573 -14.95 10.96 31.47
C ALA A 573 -15.59 10.66 32.83
N ASP A 574 -16.53 9.72 32.87
CA ASP A 574 -17.26 9.31 34.07
C ASP A 574 -16.71 8.04 34.74
N LEU A 575 -15.58 7.52 34.26
CA LEU A 575 -14.94 6.31 34.79
C LEU A 575 -13.70 6.64 35.62
N TRP A 576 -13.02 7.75 35.33
CA TRP A 576 -11.79 8.17 36.01
C TRP A 576 -12.00 8.36 37.52
N PHE A 577 -11.15 7.70 38.31
CA PHE A 577 -11.12 7.86 39.78
C PHE A 577 -12.48 7.59 40.46
N THR A 578 -13.31 6.72 39.87
CA THR A 578 -14.62 6.32 40.43
C THR A 578 -14.55 4.95 41.11
N GLY A 579 -15.40 4.75 42.14
CA GLY A 579 -15.58 3.48 42.84
C GLY A 579 -14.77 3.33 44.13
N ASP A 580 -15.24 2.43 45.01
CA ASP A 580 -14.55 2.04 46.24
C ASP A 580 -13.36 1.10 45.95
N ALA A 581 -12.40 1.01 46.86
CA ALA A 581 -11.29 0.06 46.73
C ALA A 581 -11.80 -1.38 46.55
N ALA A 582 -11.47 -2.00 45.41
CA ALA A 582 -11.87 -3.37 45.09
C ALA A 582 -10.80 -4.39 45.52
N PRO A 583 -11.18 -5.61 45.97
CA PRO A 583 -10.23 -6.66 46.32
C PRO A 583 -9.36 -7.11 45.14
N GLU A 584 -8.12 -7.52 45.43
CA GLU A 584 -7.23 -8.10 44.42
C GLU A 584 -7.85 -9.31 43.72
N GLY A 585 -7.65 -9.41 42.40
CA GLY A 585 -8.20 -10.48 41.56
C GLY A 585 -9.66 -10.30 41.13
N THR A 586 -10.33 -9.19 41.47
CA THR A 586 -11.69 -8.89 41.00
C THR A 586 -11.70 -8.13 39.67
N PRO A 587 -12.76 -8.24 38.83
CA PRO A 587 -12.92 -7.43 37.62
C PRO A 587 -12.88 -5.92 37.91
N GLU A 588 -13.48 -5.50 39.03
CA GLU A 588 -13.50 -4.10 39.47
C GLU A 588 -12.08 -3.60 39.75
N ARG A 589 -11.24 -4.43 40.38
CA ARG A 589 -9.84 -4.10 40.65
C ARG A 589 -9.01 -4.01 39.35
N GLN A 590 -9.20 -4.95 38.44
CA GLN A 590 -8.56 -4.94 37.11
C GLN A 590 -8.92 -3.65 36.35
N ARG A 591 -10.21 -3.26 36.38
CA ARG A 591 -10.68 -2.00 35.80
C ARG A 591 -9.99 -0.78 36.43
N GLN A 592 -9.89 -0.73 37.76
CA GLN A 592 -9.22 0.38 38.45
C GLN A 592 -7.75 0.50 38.03
N ILE A 593 -7.03 -0.62 37.94
CA ILE A 593 -5.62 -0.62 37.49
C ILE A 593 -5.52 -0.11 36.05
N ALA A 594 -6.36 -0.62 35.14
CA ALA A 594 -6.37 -0.20 33.74
C ALA A 594 -6.68 1.30 33.59
N LEU A 595 -7.69 1.81 34.30
CA LEU A 595 -8.08 3.22 34.26
C LEU A 595 -6.98 4.13 34.82
N THR A 596 -6.29 3.73 35.90
CA THR A 596 -5.14 4.48 36.43
C THR A 596 -4.01 4.56 35.41
N LEU A 597 -3.62 3.43 34.82
CA LEU A 597 -2.58 3.40 33.79
C LEU A 597 -2.94 4.31 32.60
N LEU A 598 -4.16 4.18 32.08
CA LEU A 598 -4.63 4.98 30.94
C LEU A 598 -4.79 6.47 31.25
N ALA A 599 -5.14 6.84 32.49
CA ALA A 599 -5.26 8.24 32.91
C ALA A 599 -3.90 8.93 33.03
N GLU A 600 -2.83 8.19 33.35
CA GLU A 600 -1.45 8.70 33.43
C GLU A 600 -0.74 8.68 32.07
N TRP A 601 -1.28 7.96 31.08
CA TRP A 601 -0.70 7.81 29.76
C TRP A 601 -0.84 9.05 28.87
N ASN A 602 0.23 9.38 28.16
CA ASN A 602 0.31 10.56 27.28
C ASN A 602 -0.14 10.28 25.83
N GLY A 603 -0.56 9.05 25.51
CA GLY A 603 -0.92 8.59 24.16
C GLY A 603 0.25 8.03 23.33
N GLU A 604 1.44 7.84 23.90
CA GLU A 604 2.60 7.25 23.23
C GLU A 604 2.44 5.74 23.03
N MET A 605 2.34 5.30 21.78
CA MET A 605 2.21 3.89 21.36
C MET A 605 3.57 3.17 21.42
N ASN A 606 4.23 3.18 22.57
CA ASN A 606 5.55 2.60 22.76
C ASN A 606 5.47 1.08 22.93
N GLU A 607 6.34 0.32 22.24
CA GLU A 607 6.36 -1.15 22.26
C GLU A 607 6.60 -1.77 23.64
N HIS A 608 7.15 -1.01 24.59
CA HIS A 608 7.46 -1.48 25.94
C HIS A 608 6.39 -1.17 26.98
N LEU A 609 5.36 -0.41 26.62
CA LEU A 609 4.32 0.06 27.54
C LEU A 609 3.07 -0.84 27.51
N PRO A 610 2.35 -0.99 28.64
CA PRO A 610 1.07 -1.71 28.69
C PRO A 610 -0.11 -0.90 28.13
N GLU A 611 -0.10 0.42 28.29
CA GLU A 611 -1.23 1.31 27.97
C GLU A 611 -1.69 1.29 26.51
N PRO A 612 -0.80 1.18 25.50
CA PRO A 612 -1.22 1.08 24.10
C PRO A 612 -2.11 -0.14 23.84
N LEU A 613 -1.81 -1.30 24.45
CA LEU A 613 -2.62 -2.51 24.30
C LEU A 613 -3.97 -2.36 24.99
N LEU A 614 -3.99 -1.80 26.21
CA LEU A 614 -5.22 -1.52 26.96
C LEU A 614 -6.14 -0.58 26.15
N TYR A 615 -5.58 0.50 25.61
CA TYR A 615 -6.30 1.46 24.77
C TYR A 615 -6.83 0.80 23.49
N ALA A 616 -5.97 0.13 22.72
CA ALA A 616 -6.34 -0.48 21.44
C ALA A 616 -7.43 -1.56 21.61
N ALA A 617 -7.33 -2.37 22.65
CA ALA A 617 -8.37 -3.34 22.99
C ALA A 617 -9.67 -2.65 23.39
N TRP A 618 -9.62 -1.65 24.27
CA TRP A 618 -10.82 -0.96 24.75
C TRP A 618 -11.59 -0.29 23.61
N VAL A 619 -10.92 0.47 22.74
CA VAL A 619 -11.60 1.15 21.63
C VAL A 619 -12.13 0.19 20.56
N ARG A 620 -11.49 -0.97 20.38
CA ARG A 620 -12.00 -2.03 19.50
C ARG A 620 -13.32 -2.60 20.02
N PHE A 621 -13.36 -3.02 21.28
CA PHE A 621 -14.60 -3.53 21.88
C PHE A 621 -15.67 -2.44 22.03
N LEU A 622 -15.27 -1.19 22.24
CA LEU A 622 -16.18 -0.05 22.27
C LEU A 622 -16.87 0.13 20.91
N GLN A 623 -16.11 0.18 19.82
CA GLN A 623 -16.69 0.27 18.49
C GLN A 623 -17.60 -0.92 18.20
N GLU A 624 -17.19 -2.15 18.53
CA GLU A 624 -18.03 -3.32 18.31
C GLU A 624 -19.37 -3.19 19.03
N ARG A 625 -19.37 -2.76 20.30
CA ARG A 625 -20.61 -2.56 21.07
C ARG A 625 -21.50 -1.45 20.53
N LEU A 626 -20.91 -0.39 19.99
CA LEU A 626 -21.65 0.76 19.46
C LEU A 626 -22.35 0.52 18.13
N ILE A 627 -21.98 -0.52 17.36
CA ILE A 627 -22.49 -0.70 16.00
C ILE A 627 -23.20 -2.03 15.75
N ARG A 628 -22.99 -3.01 16.65
CA ARG A 628 -23.33 -4.40 16.38
C ARG A 628 -24.83 -4.67 16.39
N ASP A 629 -25.60 -4.00 17.22
CA ASP A 629 -27.05 -4.20 17.30
C ASP A 629 -27.80 -3.51 16.15
N GLU A 630 -27.31 -2.38 15.62
CA GLU A 630 -27.86 -1.78 14.40
C GLU A 630 -27.46 -2.50 13.12
N LEU A 631 -26.17 -2.81 12.96
CA LEU A 631 -25.61 -3.32 11.71
C LEU A 631 -25.74 -4.83 11.58
N GLY A 632 -25.92 -5.52 12.70
CA GLY A 632 -25.88 -6.98 12.76
C GLY A 632 -24.57 -7.50 12.14
N PRO A 633 -24.62 -8.41 11.14
CA PRO A 633 -23.42 -8.95 10.53
C PRO A 633 -22.55 -7.93 9.77
N LEU A 634 -23.11 -6.80 9.31
CA LEU A 634 -22.34 -5.76 8.59
C LEU A 634 -21.29 -5.09 9.50
N ALA A 635 -21.46 -5.16 10.82
CA ALA A 635 -20.48 -4.68 11.79
C ALA A 635 -19.07 -5.28 11.59
N ARG A 636 -18.98 -6.49 11.00
CA ARG A 636 -17.70 -7.16 10.73
C ARG A 636 -16.84 -6.46 9.68
N GLU A 637 -17.43 -5.61 8.85
CA GLU A 637 -16.68 -4.81 7.86
C GLU A 637 -15.90 -3.65 8.52
N PHE A 638 -16.30 -3.24 9.73
CA PHE A 638 -15.67 -2.15 10.49
C PHE A 638 -14.51 -2.69 11.34
N THR A 639 -13.47 -3.15 10.64
CA THR A 639 -12.31 -3.86 11.22
C THR A 639 -11.35 -2.95 11.98
N HIS A 640 -11.40 -1.64 11.74
CA HIS A 640 -10.52 -0.63 12.36
C HIS A 640 -11.35 0.49 12.97
N LEU A 641 -10.76 1.14 13.98
CA LEU A 641 -11.38 2.25 14.70
C LEU A 641 -11.83 3.38 13.75
N GLN A 642 -13.07 3.85 13.94
CA GLN A 642 -13.67 4.99 13.25
C GLN A 642 -13.66 6.20 14.20
N PRO A 643 -12.54 6.93 14.32
CA PRO A 643 -12.38 7.94 15.37
C PRO A 643 -13.38 9.08 15.28
N LEU A 644 -13.75 9.50 14.06
CA LEU A 644 -14.76 10.54 13.85
C LEU A 644 -16.15 10.07 14.30
N PHE A 645 -16.51 8.81 14.07
CA PHE A 645 -17.77 8.23 14.55
C PHE A 645 -17.80 8.20 16.09
N ILE A 646 -16.76 7.67 16.73
CA ILE A 646 -16.68 7.59 18.19
C ILE A 646 -16.74 8.99 18.82
N GLU A 647 -16.01 9.97 18.26
CA GLU A 647 -16.07 11.35 18.76
C GLU A 647 -17.48 11.94 18.62
N ARG A 648 -18.18 11.70 17.50
CA ARG A 648 -19.57 12.17 17.31
C ARG A 648 -20.50 11.59 18.37
N VAL A 649 -20.41 10.29 18.64
CA VAL A 649 -21.24 9.60 19.63
C VAL A 649 -21.03 10.18 21.03
N PHE A 650 -19.78 10.27 21.48
CA PHE A 650 -19.46 10.72 22.84
C PHE A 650 -19.61 12.23 23.05
N ARG A 651 -19.62 13.03 21.99
CA ARG A 651 -19.97 14.46 22.05
C ARG A 651 -21.46 14.74 21.78
N ASP A 652 -22.25 13.69 21.53
CA ASP A 652 -23.66 13.76 21.17
C ASP A 652 -23.96 14.72 19.98
N LEU A 653 -23.10 14.70 18.96
CA LEU A 653 -23.27 15.56 17.80
C LEU A 653 -24.51 15.14 17.02
N ASN A 654 -25.52 16.03 16.93
CA ASN A 654 -26.81 15.77 16.28
C ASN A 654 -27.54 14.54 16.84
N GLY A 655 -27.45 14.30 18.15
CA GLY A 655 -28.13 13.17 18.80
C GLY A 655 -27.46 11.82 18.54
N ALA A 656 -26.16 11.80 18.26
CA ALA A 656 -25.39 10.58 17.99
C ALA A 656 -25.15 9.73 19.26
N SER A 657 -25.43 10.22 20.48
CA SER A 657 -25.40 9.38 21.68
C SER A 657 -26.37 8.19 21.63
N ARG A 658 -27.36 8.22 20.71
CA ARG A 658 -28.29 7.11 20.43
C ARG A 658 -27.63 5.78 20.05
N TRP A 659 -26.37 5.79 19.62
CA TRP A 659 -25.59 4.58 19.31
C TRP A 659 -25.08 3.86 20.58
N CYS A 660 -25.25 4.48 21.74
CA CYS A 660 -24.93 3.86 23.03
C CYS A 660 -26.09 3.05 23.61
N ASP A 661 -27.30 3.16 23.04
CA ASP A 661 -28.47 2.40 23.46
C ASP A 661 -28.50 1.06 22.75
N VAL A 662 -28.51 -0.06 23.49
CA VAL A 662 -28.61 -1.39 22.87
C VAL A 662 -30.09 -1.68 22.61
N ILE A 663 -30.51 -1.68 21.35
CA ILE A 663 -31.95 -1.75 20.97
C ILE A 663 -32.68 -2.96 21.57
N GLN A 664 -31.96 -4.05 21.83
CA GLN A 664 -32.51 -5.31 22.36
C GLN A 664 -32.49 -5.40 23.90
N SER A 665 -31.89 -4.44 24.60
CA SER A 665 -31.83 -4.43 26.06
C SER A 665 -33.13 -3.90 26.67
N ALA A 666 -33.39 -4.22 27.94
CA ALA A 666 -34.52 -3.67 28.68
C ALA A 666 -34.23 -2.28 29.29
N PRO A 667 -33.05 -2.02 29.87
CA PRO A 667 -32.65 -0.65 30.25
C PRO A 667 -31.95 0.07 29.11
N THR A 668 -32.29 1.34 28.86
CA THR A 668 -31.51 2.18 27.94
C THR A 668 -30.11 2.43 28.51
N GLU A 669 -29.09 1.89 27.86
CA GLU A 669 -27.70 2.11 28.24
C GLU A 669 -27.25 3.54 27.94
N THR A 670 -26.39 4.07 28.81
CA THR A 670 -25.67 5.32 28.55
C THR A 670 -24.34 5.05 27.85
N CYS A 671 -23.74 6.07 27.23
CA CYS A 671 -22.38 5.93 26.69
C CYS A 671 -21.35 5.54 27.77
N THR A 672 -21.56 5.96 29.02
CA THR A 672 -20.75 5.55 30.16
C THR A 672 -20.90 4.06 30.46
N ASP A 673 -22.12 3.51 30.38
CA ASP A 673 -22.36 2.08 30.53
C ASP A 673 -21.67 1.28 29.44
N ILE A 674 -21.79 1.69 28.17
CA ILE A 674 -21.16 1.01 27.04
C ILE A 674 -19.63 1.10 27.13
N ALA A 675 -19.07 2.27 27.45
CA ALA A 675 -17.64 2.43 27.64
C ALA A 675 -17.10 1.52 28.75
N ARG A 676 -17.81 1.45 29.88
CA ARG A 676 -17.45 0.57 31.01
C ARG A 676 -17.48 -0.90 30.62
N GLN A 677 -18.55 -1.35 29.96
CA GLN A 677 -18.71 -2.74 29.53
C GLN A 677 -17.69 -3.13 28.45
N ALA A 678 -17.37 -2.22 27.53
CA ALA A 678 -16.32 -2.42 26.53
C ALA A 678 -14.94 -2.60 27.17
N LEU A 679 -14.65 -1.87 28.25
CA LEU A 679 -13.40 -2.06 28.99
C LEU A 679 -13.35 -3.42 29.68
N ASP A 680 -14.48 -3.92 30.20
CA ASP A 680 -14.53 -5.28 30.77
C ASP A 680 -14.20 -6.34 29.74
N ASP A 681 -14.82 -6.27 28.56
CA ASP A 681 -14.56 -7.22 27.47
C ASP A 681 -13.09 -7.16 27.03
N ALA A 682 -12.53 -5.96 26.93
CA ALA A 682 -11.12 -5.76 26.61
C ALA A 682 -10.20 -6.42 27.64
N LEU A 683 -10.47 -6.26 28.93
CA LEU A 683 -9.67 -6.85 30.01
C LEU A 683 -9.80 -8.36 30.07
N VAL A 684 -10.99 -8.92 29.79
CA VAL A 684 -11.18 -10.37 29.66
C VAL A 684 -10.34 -10.89 28.50
N TRP A 685 -10.44 -10.27 27.32
CA TRP A 685 -9.68 -10.69 26.14
C TRP A 685 -8.17 -10.60 26.36
N ILE A 686 -7.69 -9.53 26.99
CA ILE A 686 -6.28 -9.37 27.36
C ILE A 686 -5.86 -10.46 28.36
N GLY A 687 -6.67 -10.70 29.39
CA GLY A 687 -6.41 -11.73 30.40
C GLY A 687 -6.28 -13.14 29.80
N GLU A 688 -7.12 -13.46 28.81
CA GLU A 688 -7.11 -14.74 28.10
C GLU A 688 -5.95 -14.86 27.10
N THR A 689 -5.50 -13.74 26.52
CA THR A 689 -4.53 -13.74 25.39
C THR A 689 -3.09 -13.45 25.83
N TYR A 690 -2.89 -12.48 26.73
CA TYR A 690 -1.58 -11.96 27.12
C TYR A 690 -1.30 -12.09 28.63
N GLY A 691 -2.33 -12.30 29.45
CA GLY A 691 -2.23 -12.48 30.90
C GLY A 691 -2.93 -11.36 31.68
N SER A 692 -3.22 -11.64 32.96
CA SER A 692 -4.03 -10.77 33.82
C SER A 692 -3.24 -9.73 34.63
N ASP A 693 -1.90 -9.75 34.55
CA ASP A 693 -1.05 -8.75 35.20
C ASP A 693 -0.83 -7.57 34.25
N LEU A 694 -1.75 -6.61 34.29
CA LEU A 694 -1.81 -5.50 33.33
C LEU A 694 -0.54 -4.65 33.30
N GLN A 695 0.18 -4.54 34.41
CA GLN A 695 1.39 -3.71 34.50
C GLN A 695 2.59 -4.33 33.79
N THR A 696 2.53 -5.63 33.49
CA THR A 696 3.59 -6.37 32.80
C THR A 696 3.37 -6.49 31.29
N LEU A 697 2.19 -6.11 30.80
CA LEU A 697 1.87 -6.14 29.39
C LEU A 697 2.82 -5.25 28.58
N ARG A 698 3.07 -5.66 27.34
CA ARG A 698 3.88 -4.91 26.39
C ARG A 698 3.16 -4.84 25.07
N TRP A 699 3.00 -3.62 24.55
CA TRP A 699 2.43 -3.41 23.23
C TRP A 699 3.16 -4.22 22.15
N GLY A 700 4.48 -4.30 22.21
CA GLY A 700 5.33 -5.02 21.27
C GLY A 700 5.15 -6.54 21.25
N ASP A 701 4.52 -7.14 22.27
CA ASP A 701 4.15 -8.57 22.27
C ASP A 701 2.88 -8.83 21.44
N ALA A 702 2.02 -7.82 21.31
CA ALA A 702 0.81 -7.86 20.48
C ALA A 702 1.03 -7.24 19.09
N HIS A 703 1.88 -6.22 19.00
CA HIS A 703 2.13 -5.38 17.83
C HIS A 703 3.49 -5.66 17.20
N GLU A 704 3.59 -6.86 16.63
CA GLU A 704 4.76 -7.32 15.88
C GLU A 704 4.58 -6.98 14.39
N ALA A 705 5.57 -6.30 13.81
CA ALA A 705 5.69 -6.07 12.38
C ALA A 705 5.88 -7.40 11.64
N ARG A 706 4.93 -7.74 10.76
CA ARG A 706 4.96 -8.98 9.97
C ARG A 706 5.35 -8.71 8.53
N HIS A 707 6.64 -8.84 8.26
CA HIS A 707 7.12 -8.90 6.88
C HIS A 707 7.01 -10.35 6.41
N ASP A 708 5.89 -10.66 5.77
CA ASP A 708 5.60 -12.00 5.26
C ASP A 708 6.12 -12.17 3.84
N HIS A 709 6.76 -13.30 3.57
CA HIS A 709 7.08 -13.69 2.20
C HIS A 709 5.79 -14.13 1.51
N SER A 710 5.38 -13.42 0.46
CA SER A 710 4.06 -13.58 -0.21
C SER A 710 3.70 -15.03 -0.61
N VAL A 711 4.69 -15.84 -0.99
CA VAL A 711 4.47 -17.23 -1.40
C VAL A 711 4.89 -18.27 -0.34
N LEU A 712 6.07 -18.13 0.25
CA LEU A 712 6.64 -19.11 1.18
C LEU A 712 6.30 -18.87 2.64
N GLY A 713 5.72 -17.71 2.98
CA GLY A 713 5.49 -17.28 4.36
C GLY A 713 4.47 -18.11 5.15
N GLU A 714 3.66 -18.89 4.45
CA GLU A 714 2.70 -19.83 5.06
C GLU A 714 3.20 -21.28 5.05
N VAL A 715 4.29 -21.57 4.34
CA VAL A 715 4.82 -22.93 4.21
C VAL A 715 5.47 -23.36 5.52
N ALA A 716 5.05 -24.53 6.03
CA ALA A 716 5.60 -25.11 7.25
C ALA A 716 7.14 -25.20 7.18
N VAL A 717 7.80 -24.91 8.31
CA VAL A 717 9.26 -24.81 8.44
C VAL A 717 9.87 -23.61 7.69
N LEU A 718 9.55 -23.38 6.41
CA LEU A 718 10.13 -22.29 5.62
C LEU A 718 9.79 -20.91 6.17
N ARG A 719 8.57 -20.72 6.68
CA ARG A 719 8.11 -19.47 7.30
C ARG A 719 9.05 -18.90 8.37
N TRP A 720 9.82 -19.76 9.06
CA TRP A 720 10.76 -19.33 10.10
C TRP A 720 12.05 -18.70 9.53
N PHE A 721 12.32 -18.88 8.24
CA PHE A 721 13.52 -18.38 7.57
C PHE A 721 13.22 -17.26 6.58
N VAL A 722 12.01 -17.23 6.01
CA VAL A 722 11.63 -16.24 5.00
C VAL A 722 10.84 -15.08 5.57
N ASN A 723 10.14 -15.25 6.70
CA ASN A 723 9.41 -14.16 7.31
C ASN A 723 10.28 -13.42 8.33
N ILE A 724 10.10 -12.11 8.42
CA ILE A 724 10.77 -11.26 9.42
C ILE A 724 9.72 -10.79 10.42
N ARG A 725 10.08 -10.87 11.71
CA ARG A 725 9.25 -10.55 12.87
C ARG A 725 9.97 -9.62 13.81
N GLN A 726 9.33 -8.51 14.15
CA GLN A 726 9.93 -7.46 14.96
C GLN A 726 8.85 -6.74 15.77
N SER A 727 9.01 -6.68 17.09
CA SER A 727 8.18 -5.78 17.92
C SER A 727 8.41 -4.33 17.49
N THR A 728 7.32 -3.57 17.34
CA THR A 728 7.37 -2.19 16.88
C THR A 728 6.51 -1.27 17.73
N SER A 729 6.97 -0.04 17.89
CA SER A 729 6.16 1.07 18.39
C SER A 729 5.30 1.66 17.25
N GLY A 730 4.40 2.59 17.60
CA GLY A 730 3.42 3.16 16.68
C GLY A 730 2.07 2.43 16.74
N GLY A 731 1.11 2.93 15.97
CA GLY A 731 -0.22 2.36 15.84
C GLY A 731 -0.96 2.92 14.62
N ASP A 732 -2.25 2.61 14.52
CA ASP A 732 -3.07 2.94 13.35
C ASP A 732 -3.11 4.45 13.01
N ASN A 733 -2.99 5.31 14.02
CA ASN A 733 -3.18 6.77 13.90
C ASN A 733 -1.97 7.60 14.38
N THR A 734 -0.78 7.00 14.42
CA THR A 734 0.49 7.68 14.71
C THR A 734 1.18 8.10 13.41
N LEU A 735 2.12 9.06 13.46
CA LEU A 735 2.91 9.43 12.28
C LEU A 735 3.86 8.31 11.88
N MET A 736 4.52 7.69 12.87
CA MET A 736 5.15 6.37 12.72
C MET A 736 4.06 5.30 12.63
N ARG A 737 3.35 5.26 11.51
CA ARG A 737 2.19 4.38 11.32
C ARG A 737 2.63 2.91 11.42
N GLY A 738 1.96 2.19 12.31
CA GLY A 738 1.99 0.73 12.40
C GLY A 738 0.54 0.26 12.40
N MET A 739 -0.02 0.04 11.23
CA MET A 739 -1.44 -0.29 11.10
C MET A 739 -1.67 -1.75 11.47
N THR A 740 -2.61 -1.97 12.38
CA THR A 740 -3.00 -3.28 12.86
C THR A 740 -3.66 -4.13 11.77
N LEU A 741 -3.73 -5.45 11.97
CA LEU A 741 -4.44 -6.37 11.08
C LEU A 741 -5.97 -6.20 11.21
N GLY A 742 -6.45 -5.78 12.39
CA GLY A 742 -7.86 -5.50 12.68
C GLY A 742 -8.77 -6.73 12.80
N THR A 743 -8.32 -7.90 12.36
CA THR A 743 -9.14 -9.12 12.27
C THR A 743 -8.43 -10.37 12.77
N GLY A 744 -9.20 -11.46 12.92
CA GLY A 744 -8.67 -12.78 13.27
C GLY A 744 -8.20 -12.89 14.73
N PRO A 745 -7.43 -13.95 15.06
CA PRO A 745 -7.01 -14.24 16.43
C PRO A 745 -5.91 -13.30 16.96
N ASN A 746 -5.17 -12.64 16.07
CA ASN A 746 -4.07 -11.72 16.43
C ASN A 746 -4.30 -10.35 15.75
N PRO A 747 -5.37 -9.64 16.11
CA PRO A 747 -5.78 -8.43 15.39
C PRO A 747 -4.80 -7.26 15.58
N MET A 748 -3.96 -7.30 16.62
CA MET A 748 -3.03 -6.24 16.96
C MET A 748 -1.71 -6.30 16.17
N LEU A 749 -1.50 -7.29 15.31
CA LEU A 749 -0.27 -7.40 14.52
C LEU A 749 -0.08 -6.20 13.58
N ASN A 750 1.13 -5.67 13.49
CA ASN A 750 1.48 -4.60 12.55
C ASN A 750 1.72 -5.22 11.16
N VAL A 751 0.83 -4.93 10.20
CA VAL A 751 0.90 -5.50 8.85
C VAL A 751 1.07 -4.45 7.77
N HIS A 752 1.05 -3.16 8.13
CA HIS A 752 1.18 -2.07 7.17
C HIS A 752 1.84 -0.85 7.83
N ALA A 753 3.03 -0.49 7.36
CA ALA A 753 3.88 0.56 7.94
C ALA A 753 4.75 1.22 6.88
N ALA A 754 5.62 2.17 7.29
CA ALA A 754 6.58 2.81 6.39
C ALA A 754 7.58 1.79 5.80
N VAL A 755 7.37 1.41 4.54
CA VAL A 755 8.24 0.47 3.83
C VAL A 755 9.52 1.13 3.29
N TYR A 756 9.47 2.46 3.13
CA TYR A 756 10.59 3.35 2.82
C TYR A 756 10.49 4.60 3.70
N ARG A 757 11.63 5.18 4.09
CA ARG A 757 11.70 6.54 4.65
C ARG A 757 12.90 7.27 4.06
N GLY A 758 12.70 8.53 3.68
CA GLY A 758 13.74 9.44 3.21
C GLY A 758 13.60 10.83 3.83
N VAL A 759 14.73 11.45 4.16
CA VAL A 759 14.82 12.87 4.55
C VAL A 759 15.96 13.53 3.77
N TYR A 760 15.63 14.61 3.05
CA TYR A 760 16.52 15.31 2.13
C TYR A 760 16.78 16.72 2.66
N ASP A 761 18.06 17.10 2.72
CA ASP A 761 18.51 18.42 3.19
C ASP A 761 19.27 19.13 2.08
N PHE A 762 18.75 20.26 1.57
CA PHE A 762 19.38 20.95 0.43
C PHE A 762 20.47 21.95 0.81
N ALA A 763 20.76 22.13 2.10
CA ALA A 763 21.99 22.81 2.52
C ALA A 763 23.20 21.92 2.31
N ASP A 764 23.05 20.62 2.58
CA ASP A 764 24.02 19.57 2.29
C ASP A 764 23.28 18.31 1.79
N PRO A 765 23.01 18.20 0.47
CA PRO A 765 22.27 17.07 -0.09
C PRO A 765 22.86 15.71 0.26
N ASP A 766 24.18 15.60 0.43
CA ASP A 766 24.83 14.33 0.76
C ASP A 766 24.71 13.94 2.24
N SER A 767 24.15 14.82 3.08
CA SER A 767 23.65 14.48 4.41
C SER A 767 22.26 13.83 4.38
N SER A 768 21.63 13.67 3.22
CA SER A 768 20.32 13.01 3.10
C SER A 768 20.36 11.55 3.58
N VAL A 769 19.27 11.08 4.19
CA VAL A 769 19.19 9.75 4.81
C VAL A 769 17.99 8.96 4.31
N PHE A 770 18.15 7.63 4.25
CA PHE A 770 17.25 6.70 3.60
C PHE A 770 17.16 5.40 4.39
N ILE A 771 16.04 4.68 4.32
CA ILE A 771 15.93 3.31 4.85
C ILE A 771 14.76 2.57 4.20
N THR A 772 14.89 1.26 4.02
CA THR A 772 13.79 0.34 3.67
C THR A 772 13.52 -0.63 4.81
N SER A 773 12.30 -1.15 4.90
CA SER A 773 11.88 -1.99 6.05
C SER A 773 12.52 -3.39 6.11
N THR A 774 13.05 -3.86 4.98
CA THR A 774 13.91 -5.04 4.87
C THR A 774 15.20 -4.67 4.14
N GLY A 775 16.02 -5.64 3.74
CA GLY A 775 17.17 -5.39 2.88
C GLY A 775 16.88 -5.34 1.38
N GLN A 776 17.94 -5.14 0.60
CA GLN A 776 17.91 -4.96 -0.86
C GLN A 776 17.67 -6.28 -1.63
N SER A 777 18.02 -7.44 -1.06
CA SER A 777 17.91 -8.74 -1.74
C SER A 777 16.60 -9.44 -1.43
N GLY A 778 15.97 -10.04 -2.42
CA GLY A 778 14.82 -10.93 -2.25
C GLY A 778 15.19 -12.38 -1.95
N HIS A 779 16.48 -12.70 -1.82
CA HIS A 779 16.97 -14.05 -1.63
C HIS A 779 17.16 -14.36 -0.13
N PRO A 780 16.43 -15.29 0.50
CA PRO A 780 16.48 -15.52 1.95
C PRO A 780 17.86 -15.91 2.52
N LEU A 781 18.74 -16.52 1.71
CA LEU A 781 20.13 -16.81 2.11
C LEU A 781 21.11 -15.64 1.93
N SER A 782 20.66 -14.52 1.35
CA SER A 782 21.51 -13.36 1.16
C SER A 782 21.70 -12.64 2.48
N ARG A 783 22.94 -12.23 2.78
CA ARG A 783 23.21 -11.34 3.93
C ARG A 783 22.48 -9.99 3.81
N TYR A 784 21.95 -9.66 2.63
CA TYR A 784 21.23 -8.43 2.35
C TYR A 784 19.71 -8.62 2.29
N TYR A 785 19.18 -9.74 2.78
CA TYR A 785 17.74 -10.01 2.84
C TYR A 785 17.01 -9.12 3.85
N ASP A 786 17.55 -9.00 5.05
CA ASP A 786 16.92 -8.34 6.20
C ASP A 786 17.83 -7.36 6.95
N HIS A 787 19.08 -7.17 6.50
CA HIS A 787 20.11 -6.41 7.22
C HIS A 787 19.76 -4.95 7.57
N LEU A 788 18.82 -4.32 6.84
CA LEU A 788 18.34 -2.97 7.15
C LEU A 788 17.16 -2.97 8.14
N GLY A 789 16.50 -4.11 8.34
CA GLY A 789 15.29 -4.22 9.15
C GLY A 789 15.50 -3.85 10.61
N GLU A 790 16.63 -4.23 11.23
CA GLU A 790 16.92 -3.84 12.61
C GLU A 790 17.08 -2.32 12.75
N ARG A 791 17.81 -1.69 11.81
CA ARG A 791 17.97 -0.23 11.77
C ARG A 791 16.63 0.46 11.59
N TRP A 792 15.84 -0.02 10.62
CA TRP A 792 14.49 0.47 10.38
C TRP A 792 13.64 0.41 11.66
N ARG A 793 13.62 -0.73 12.35
CA ARG A 793 12.86 -0.92 13.60
C ARG A 793 13.25 0.09 14.68
N ARG A 794 14.56 0.37 14.82
CA ARG A 794 15.10 1.34 15.79
C ARG A 794 14.95 2.81 15.36
N GLY A 795 14.37 3.06 14.19
CA GLY A 795 14.24 4.40 13.64
C GLY A 795 15.55 4.97 13.08
N GLU A 796 16.53 4.13 12.77
CA GLU A 796 17.79 4.52 12.19
C GLU A 796 17.75 4.49 10.66
N TYR A 797 18.65 5.24 10.03
CA TYR A 797 18.74 5.40 8.59
C TYR A 797 20.16 5.11 8.10
N ILE A 798 20.32 4.95 6.79
CA ILE A 798 21.60 4.93 6.09
C ILE A 798 21.81 6.25 5.32
N PRO A 799 23.03 6.79 5.26
CA PRO A 799 23.34 7.89 4.37
C PRO A 799 23.42 7.39 2.92
N MET A 800 23.03 8.23 1.97
CA MET A 800 23.29 7.99 0.55
C MET A 800 23.74 9.30 -0.11
N SER A 801 24.80 9.23 -0.92
CA SER A 801 25.44 10.39 -1.54
C SER A 801 25.48 10.26 -3.06
N LEU A 802 25.45 11.41 -3.74
CA LEU A 802 25.67 11.48 -5.18
C LEU A 802 27.16 11.53 -5.54
N ASP A 803 28.07 11.73 -4.60
CA ASP A 803 29.53 11.68 -4.81
C ASP A 803 29.98 10.26 -5.18
N PRO A 804 30.45 10.03 -6.42
CA PRO A 804 30.92 8.72 -6.87
C PRO A 804 32.11 8.19 -6.05
N SER A 805 32.92 9.07 -5.46
CA SER A 805 34.10 8.68 -4.68
C SER A 805 33.71 8.01 -3.37
N LEU A 806 32.63 8.46 -2.72
CA LEU A 806 32.09 7.87 -1.50
C LEU A 806 31.49 6.48 -1.78
N ALA A 807 30.72 6.35 -2.87
CA ALA A 807 30.19 5.06 -3.30
C ALA A 807 31.31 4.04 -3.57
N ARG A 808 32.38 4.45 -4.27
CA ARG A 808 33.54 3.60 -4.55
C ARG A 808 34.39 3.30 -3.31
N GLY A 809 34.58 4.27 -2.43
CA GLY A 809 35.38 4.10 -1.20
C GLY A 809 34.76 3.11 -0.20
N GLY A 810 33.43 3.00 -0.17
CA GLY A 810 32.68 2.05 0.65
C GLY A 810 32.21 0.79 -0.07
N ALA A 811 32.71 0.54 -1.29
CA ALA A 811 32.20 -0.53 -2.14
C ALA A 811 32.51 -1.93 -1.57
N VAL A 812 31.49 -2.79 -1.56
CA VAL A 812 31.61 -4.21 -1.18
C VAL A 812 31.71 -5.15 -2.37
N GLY A 813 31.51 -4.61 -3.58
CA GLY A 813 31.67 -5.31 -4.87
C GLY A 813 31.35 -4.38 -6.03
N VAL A 814 32.02 -4.59 -7.17
CA VAL A 814 31.75 -3.84 -8.40
C VAL A 814 31.40 -4.82 -9.52
N THR A 815 30.15 -4.77 -9.97
CA THR A 815 29.73 -5.51 -11.17
C THR A 815 30.04 -4.66 -12.40
N VAL A 816 30.75 -5.22 -13.36
CA VAL A 816 31.09 -4.53 -14.62
C VAL A 816 30.35 -5.20 -15.76
N LEU A 817 29.50 -4.46 -16.47
CA LEU A 817 28.84 -4.92 -17.69
C LEU A 817 29.65 -4.40 -18.87
N ARG A 818 30.13 -5.30 -19.75
CA ARG A 818 30.85 -4.96 -20.96
C ARG A 818 29.99 -5.26 -22.19
N PRO A 819 30.01 -4.40 -23.22
CA PRO A 819 29.36 -4.71 -24.48
C PRO A 819 29.94 -6.02 -25.04
N ALA A 820 29.08 -6.97 -25.40
CA ALA A 820 29.50 -8.13 -26.17
C ALA A 820 30.10 -7.66 -27.49
N VAL A 821 31.30 -8.14 -27.85
CA VAL A 821 31.88 -7.86 -29.16
C VAL A 821 30.96 -8.50 -30.20
N ALA A 822 30.46 -7.71 -31.15
CA ALA A 822 29.72 -8.27 -32.27
C ALA A 822 30.67 -9.22 -32.99
N ASP A 823 30.44 -10.53 -32.86
CA ASP A 823 31.10 -11.50 -33.72
C ASP A 823 30.78 -11.08 -35.15
N ALA A 824 31.82 -10.60 -35.84
CA ALA A 824 31.76 -10.40 -37.27
C ALA A 824 31.37 -11.77 -37.85
N VAL A 825 30.10 -11.90 -38.25
CA VAL A 825 29.62 -13.06 -38.98
C VAL A 825 30.55 -13.19 -40.17
N ALA A 826 31.44 -14.18 -40.09
CA ALA A 826 32.28 -14.58 -41.19
C ALA A 826 31.34 -14.93 -42.33
N ALA A 827 31.31 -14.05 -43.33
CA ALA A 827 30.78 -14.39 -44.63
C ALA A 827 31.73 -15.43 -45.22
N ASP A 828 31.28 -16.68 -45.25
CA ASP A 828 31.69 -17.71 -46.20
C ASP A 828 30.46 -18.52 -46.63
#